data_AF-A0A1J0VX74-F1
#
_entry.id   AF-A0A1J0VX74-F1
#
_cell.length_a   1.000
_cell.length_b   1.000
_cell.length_c   1.000
_cell.angle_alpha   90.00
_cell.angle_beta   90.00
_cell.angle_gamma   90.00
#
_symmetry.space_group_name_H-M   'P 1'
#
loop_
_entity.id
_entity.type
_entity.pdbx_description
1 polymer ?
#
loop_
_entity_poly.entity_id
_entity_poly.type
_entity_poly.pdbx_seq_one_letter_code
_entity_poly.pdbx_strand_id
1 'polypeptide(L)'
;MTDRQAPWTEDQVRALAPDASSLAAARKLAGRWRATGAAATAVWGLCQGSGAKPYQTVVDLAGPAYKCSCPSRKFPCKHALSLLLAWSSGAVPPEETPADFAAEWLAGRAAKAAAPPQAKTSNTPSPATVEQRRARVSAGLTELEVWLTDQIRTGLAQTDRSFAAFEAIAARMVDAQAPRIAEALRRLPAAVVTTAHWPELLLREYARLHLLVLAHRTLDALPEPLQAGIRTQVGYPTQAEAVLAEPAVRDRWLVLGMRVSEEERLHTRRTWLRGRGTGRWAVLIEHSFGTPNFTGEVPAPGSEVDAELHYYPGPAPLRARWGVRHGAPEPFTTVPTTGTIDAALGEYAAALSDDPWLRAWPALLTEVVPVLDERGWQLVDAEGTALPLPAGVRPWRLIAIAGGHPVTVAGEWRADGFDPVSVFSAGEVSDLETEFPTVTVATPELAELVSVALLGTARRGIDNVHLPAAVETAVPQRSGEPAVRLLETAALQDLYLRGGRLPGAAPKPEPAVDDPRRPLPRPAADRLSRLLSDKSPFLSEWFSAAAPFNFRLPDVSCVQALSVAASDTNLRPHLLRLAGRRGRWLAARNPAWARLIDEFPADRLGQPNTAGQPDQPSGHTHGASDLLEVPATSGDVDRGDRPSGAVLAQEIWLFGTAGERKDWFAEVRHTDPAAALAALSSAWPKESGPIKAELLALLADGLNSADEALLERALDDRRGDVRRTAAGLLARLPGSAFGQRMAALLTAWVRVGADGTLDVAVPVDVSAAARRDGITDGTDAPKMRWNTTDSTVQTLYQVITAAPLSTWTTIVGTSPSATAATALSLTPPARYAKAIVDGWVDATLAERDTSWARELFAHATPTEQAILRRRELFTLLDTADRIDHVLDLDAHQLTELQAILPGLDHPWPDPVADHLVRLLSERARTTARLPHAGAGAYADRALLTAASVHLPSALAPRITALADTTDDPAWHQAFHRLAHDLTDRATMLEELR
;
A
#
# COMPACT_ATOMS: atom_id res chain seq x y z
N MET A 1 32.08 -7.01 -24.81
CA MET A 1 30.91 -6.61 -24.00
C MET A 1 30.97 -7.44 -22.74
N THR A 2 31.50 -6.89 -21.66
CA THR A 2 31.49 -7.53 -20.34
C THR A 2 30.03 -7.65 -19.88
N ASP A 3 29.63 -8.87 -19.57
CA ASP A 3 28.26 -9.22 -19.20
C ASP A 3 27.87 -8.47 -17.93
N ARG A 4 26.92 -7.53 -18.04
CA ARG A 4 26.60 -6.56 -17.00
C ARG A 4 25.32 -7.00 -16.31
N GLN A 5 25.38 -7.27 -15.02
CA GLN A 5 24.23 -7.73 -14.24
C GLN A 5 23.13 -6.66 -14.21
N ALA A 6 21.90 -7.03 -14.57
CA ALA A 6 20.74 -6.13 -14.48
C ALA A 6 20.45 -5.79 -12.99
N PRO A 7 19.99 -4.55 -12.68
CA PRO A 7 19.55 -4.20 -11.34
C PRO A 7 18.47 -5.16 -10.82
N TRP A 8 18.57 -5.51 -9.53
CA TRP A 8 17.52 -6.29 -8.87
C TRP A 8 16.21 -5.51 -8.81
N THR A 9 15.09 -6.22 -8.74
CA THR A 9 13.77 -5.63 -8.49
C THR A 9 13.60 -5.28 -7.01
N GLU A 10 12.68 -4.36 -6.69
CA GLU A 10 12.36 -4.05 -5.29
C GLU A 10 11.86 -5.29 -4.53
N ASP A 11 11.11 -6.18 -5.19
CA ASP A 11 10.65 -7.44 -4.58
C ASP A 11 11.83 -8.39 -4.26
N GLN A 12 12.86 -8.43 -5.09
CA GLN A 12 14.10 -9.16 -4.79
C GLN A 12 14.81 -8.57 -3.56
N VAL A 13 14.88 -7.24 -3.44
CA VAL A 13 15.45 -6.56 -2.27
C VAL A 13 14.61 -6.78 -1.02
N ARG A 14 13.27 -6.78 -1.15
CA ARG A 14 12.32 -7.07 -0.07
C ARG A 14 12.48 -8.49 0.44
N ALA A 15 12.61 -9.47 -0.44
CA ALA A 15 12.81 -10.86 -0.06
C ALA A 15 14.09 -11.07 0.78
N LEU A 16 15.10 -10.22 0.59
CA LEU A 16 16.34 -10.22 1.37
C LEU A 16 16.23 -9.45 2.69
N ALA A 17 15.18 -8.64 2.88
CA ALA A 17 15.03 -7.81 4.06
C ALA A 17 14.86 -8.68 5.32
N PRO A 18 15.58 -8.37 6.41
CA PRO A 18 15.51 -9.17 7.62
C PRO A 18 14.14 -9.04 8.30
N ASP A 19 13.48 -7.88 8.16
CA ASP A 19 12.12 -7.62 8.62
C ASP A 19 11.54 -6.36 7.95
N ALA A 20 10.22 -6.20 8.01
CA ALA A 20 9.51 -5.06 7.42
C ALA A 20 9.97 -3.70 7.99
N SER A 21 10.35 -3.65 9.27
CA SER A 21 10.82 -2.42 9.92
C SER A 21 12.17 -1.95 9.34
N SER A 22 13.03 -2.88 8.97
CA SER A 22 14.35 -2.61 8.37
C SER A 22 14.20 -2.10 6.95
N LEU A 23 13.27 -2.67 6.19
CA LEU A 23 12.93 -2.19 4.85
C LEU A 23 12.30 -0.79 4.90
N ALA A 24 11.38 -0.53 5.83
CA ALA A 24 10.82 0.79 6.06
C ALA A 24 11.89 1.82 6.47
N ALA A 25 12.83 1.43 7.34
CA ALA A 25 13.95 2.28 7.73
C ALA A 25 14.94 2.52 6.58
N ALA A 26 15.12 1.55 5.66
CA ALA A 26 15.97 1.67 4.48
C ALA A 26 15.40 2.68 3.48
N ARG A 27 14.08 2.65 3.24
CA ARG A 27 13.39 3.59 2.34
C ARG A 27 13.60 5.06 2.75
N LYS A 28 13.75 5.34 4.05
CA LYS A 28 14.03 6.68 4.61
C LYS A 28 15.46 7.18 4.38
N LEU A 29 16.35 6.37 3.79
CA LEU A 29 17.76 6.71 3.57
C LEU A 29 18.10 6.97 2.10
N ALA A 30 17.13 6.87 1.18
CA ALA A 30 17.35 6.92 -0.27
C ALA A 30 18.14 8.17 -0.75
N GLY A 31 17.93 9.34 -0.14
CA GLY A 31 18.62 10.58 -0.51
C GLY A 31 19.90 10.89 0.30
N ARG A 32 20.45 9.92 1.04
CA ARG A 32 21.63 10.13 1.90
C ARG A 32 22.94 9.56 1.33
N TRP A 33 22.92 9.12 0.08
CA TRP A 33 24.05 8.45 -0.57
C TRP A 33 24.95 9.43 -1.32
N ARG A 34 26.26 9.17 -1.27
CA ARG A 34 27.30 9.85 -2.06
C ARG A 34 28.31 8.80 -2.52
N ALA A 35 29.07 9.13 -3.58
CA ALA A 35 30.13 8.27 -4.12
C ALA A 35 29.65 6.81 -4.33
N THR A 36 28.45 6.67 -4.89
CA THR A 36 27.85 5.37 -5.22
C THR A 36 28.37 4.86 -6.55
N GLY A 37 28.54 3.56 -6.68
CA GLY A 37 28.87 2.94 -7.96
C GLY A 37 28.49 1.46 -7.98
N ALA A 38 28.35 0.91 -9.19
CA ALA A 38 28.13 -0.51 -9.41
C ALA A 38 29.08 -1.03 -10.51
N ALA A 39 29.80 -2.12 -10.23
CA ALA A 39 30.72 -2.76 -11.16
C ALA A 39 30.74 -4.28 -10.96
N ALA A 40 30.72 -5.04 -12.06
CA ALA A 40 30.68 -6.51 -12.07
C ALA A 40 29.57 -7.05 -11.14
N THR A 41 29.94 -7.70 -10.02
CA THR A 41 29.02 -8.26 -9.02
C THR A 41 28.92 -7.40 -7.76
N ALA A 42 29.31 -6.12 -7.78
CA ALA A 42 29.33 -5.30 -6.57
C ALA A 42 28.64 -3.95 -6.71
N VAL A 43 27.98 -3.53 -5.63
CA VAL A 43 27.37 -2.19 -5.47
C VAL A 43 27.93 -1.57 -4.20
N TRP A 44 28.36 -0.31 -4.25
CA TRP A 44 28.92 0.39 -3.09
C TRP A 44 28.41 1.84 -2.98
N GLY A 45 28.60 2.43 -1.80
CA GLY A 45 28.30 3.83 -1.57
C GLY A 45 28.65 4.31 -0.16
N LEU A 46 28.64 5.62 0.02
CA LEU A 46 28.81 6.30 1.30
C LEU A 46 27.47 6.87 1.76
N CYS A 47 26.90 6.34 2.84
CA CYS A 47 25.63 6.83 3.40
C CYS A 47 25.88 7.81 4.56
N GLN A 48 25.32 9.02 4.48
CA GLN A 48 25.39 9.97 5.58
C GLN A 48 24.51 9.53 6.77
N GLY A 49 25.16 9.15 7.87
CA GLY A 49 24.53 8.78 9.13
C GLY A 49 24.36 9.96 10.09
N SER A 50 24.04 9.66 11.36
CA SER A 50 23.98 10.64 12.44
C SER A 50 25.35 11.06 12.99
N GLY A 51 26.44 10.43 12.52
CA GLY A 51 27.81 10.75 12.91
C GLY A 51 28.55 11.57 11.84
N ALA A 52 29.74 12.07 12.20
CA ALA A 52 30.56 12.91 11.33
C ALA A 52 31.15 12.17 10.11
N LYS A 53 31.40 10.86 10.21
CA LYS A 53 31.92 10.04 9.09
C LYS A 53 30.78 9.26 8.42
N PRO A 54 30.62 9.32 7.07
CA PRO A 54 29.66 8.50 6.34
C PRO A 54 29.92 7.00 6.53
N TYR A 55 28.86 6.20 6.49
CA TYR A 55 28.97 4.76 6.53
C TYR A 55 29.35 4.20 5.15
N GLN A 56 30.51 3.54 5.09
CA GLN A 56 30.95 2.79 3.91
C GLN A 56 30.12 1.53 3.80
N THR A 57 29.38 1.39 2.70
CA THR A 57 28.52 0.25 2.43
C THR A 57 28.92 -0.41 1.13
N VAL A 58 29.08 -1.73 1.14
CA VAL A 58 29.41 -2.57 -0.01
C VAL A 58 28.50 -3.78 0.01
N VAL A 59 27.94 -4.12 -1.14
CA VAL A 59 27.13 -5.31 -1.38
C VAL A 59 27.77 -6.10 -2.51
N ASP A 60 28.03 -7.37 -2.28
CA ASP A 60 28.45 -8.32 -3.31
C ASP A 60 27.25 -9.19 -3.71
N LEU A 61 26.84 -9.05 -4.96
CA LEU A 61 25.66 -9.63 -5.60
C LEU A 61 25.84 -11.12 -5.95
N ALA A 62 27.09 -11.65 -5.96
CA ALA A 62 27.36 -13.05 -6.29
C ALA A 62 26.80 -14.05 -5.25
N GLY A 63 26.51 -13.57 -4.06
CA GLY A 63 25.88 -14.34 -2.99
C GLY A 63 25.62 -13.37 -1.86
N PRO A 64 24.50 -12.61 -1.90
CA PRO A 64 24.36 -11.31 -1.28
C PRO A 64 25.05 -11.23 0.07
N ALA A 65 26.21 -10.60 0.08
CA ALA A 65 26.97 -10.38 1.29
C ALA A 65 27.22 -8.90 1.44
N TYR A 66 27.17 -8.47 2.70
CA TYR A 66 27.00 -7.07 3.04
C TYR A 66 28.10 -6.65 4.00
N LYS A 67 28.82 -5.59 3.66
CA LYS A 67 29.68 -4.87 4.60
C LYS A 67 29.16 -3.45 4.73
N CYS A 68 28.90 -3.03 5.95
CA CYS A 68 28.57 -1.66 6.28
C CYS A 68 29.33 -1.25 7.54
N SER A 69 29.93 -0.06 7.58
CA SER A 69 30.62 0.44 8.79
C SER A 69 29.68 0.94 9.89
N CYS A 70 28.37 0.75 9.74
CA CYS A 70 27.38 1.12 10.75
C CYS A 70 27.36 0.15 11.94
N PRO A 71 26.98 0.59 13.15
CA PRO A 71 26.94 -0.25 14.36
C PRO A 71 25.73 -1.22 14.37
N SER A 72 25.00 -1.34 13.27
CA SER A 72 23.80 -2.18 13.21
C SER A 72 24.17 -3.66 13.35
N ARG A 73 23.38 -4.36 14.15
CA ARG A 73 23.38 -5.81 14.21
C ARG A 73 22.24 -6.37 13.36
N LYS A 74 21.83 -5.73 12.26
CA LYS A 74 20.89 -6.28 11.26
C LYS A 74 21.62 -6.42 9.92
N PHE A 75 21.60 -7.57 9.24
CA PHE A 75 22.31 -7.84 7.99
C PHE A 75 21.41 -8.60 6.99
N PRO A 76 21.09 -8.02 5.82
CA PRO A 76 21.47 -6.68 5.37
C PRO A 76 20.91 -5.58 6.28
N CYS A 77 21.75 -4.59 6.62
CA CYS A 77 21.33 -3.46 7.45
C CYS A 77 20.47 -2.50 6.61
N LYS A 78 19.79 -1.55 7.26
CA LYS A 78 19.02 -0.51 6.55
C LYS A 78 19.84 0.24 5.49
N HIS A 79 21.16 0.38 5.67
CA HIS A 79 22.04 1.01 4.66
C HIS A 79 22.29 0.07 3.48
N ALA A 80 22.59 -1.21 3.70
CA ALA A 80 22.74 -2.17 2.60
C ALA A 80 21.45 -2.31 1.78
N LEU A 81 20.30 -2.40 2.46
CA LEU A 81 18.98 -2.41 1.81
C LEU A 81 18.72 -1.10 1.06
N SER A 82 19.03 0.06 1.64
CA SER A 82 18.82 1.34 0.97
C SER A 82 19.69 1.50 -0.26
N LEU A 83 20.94 1.01 -0.24
CA LEU A 83 21.82 1.00 -1.40
C LEU A 83 21.29 0.09 -2.51
N LEU A 84 20.79 -1.10 -2.15
CA LEU A 84 20.16 -2.01 -3.11
C LEU A 84 18.88 -1.43 -3.71
N LEU A 85 18.05 -0.75 -2.91
CA LEU A 85 16.87 -0.03 -3.42
C LEU A 85 17.27 1.11 -4.37
N ALA A 86 18.32 1.87 -4.05
CA ALA A 86 18.84 2.91 -4.93
C ALA A 86 19.38 2.32 -6.25
N TRP A 87 20.03 1.16 -6.21
CA TRP A 87 20.49 0.47 -7.40
C TRP A 87 19.33 -0.08 -8.23
N SER A 88 18.32 -0.68 -7.58
CA SER A 88 17.06 -1.15 -8.18
C SER A 88 16.33 -0.04 -8.94
N SER A 89 16.33 1.19 -8.40
CA SER A 89 15.69 2.35 -9.05
C SER A 89 16.57 3.03 -10.10
N GLY A 90 17.76 2.50 -10.40
CA GLY A 90 18.71 3.08 -11.36
C GLY A 90 19.47 4.31 -10.85
N ALA A 91 19.39 4.64 -9.57
CA ALA A 91 20.05 5.81 -8.99
C ALA A 91 21.55 5.60 -8.69
N VAL A 92 22.05 4.37 -8.81
CA VAL A 92 23.48 4.06 -8.66
C VAL A 92 24.13 3.96 -10.05
N PRO A 93 25.10 4.83 -10.37
CA PRO A 93 25.73 4.82 -11.69
C PRO A 93 26.61 3.57 -11.88
N PRO A 94 26.70 3.05 -13.12
CA PRO A 94 27.67 2.02 -13.45
C PRO A 94 29.08 2.60 -13.48
N GLU A 95 30.05 1.85 -12.97
CA GLU A 95 31.47 2.22 -12.93
C GLU A 95 32.33 1.06 -13.51
N GLU A 96 33.53 1.36 -14.02
CA GLU A 96 34.43 0.32 -14.54
C GLU A 96 35.17 -0.42 -13.41
N THR A 97 35.54 0.29 -12.35
CA THR A 97 36.31 -0.25 -11.23
C THR A 97 35.67 0.06 -9.88
N PRO A 98 35.64 -0.89 -8.92
CA PRO A 98 35.18 -0.61 -7.56
C PRO A 98 36.03 0.44 -6.86
N ALA A 99 35.42 1.27 -6.01
CA ALA A 99 36.14 2.18 -5.11
C ALA A 99 37.08 1.41 -4.16
N ASP A 100 38.18 2.02 -3.71
CA ASP A 100 39.24 1.37 -2.92
C ASP A 100 38.72 0.52 -1.75
N PHE A 101 37.78 1.05 -0.96
CA PHE A 101 37.21 0.34 0.19
C PHE A 101 36.36 -0.88 -0.21
N ALA A 102 35.73 -0.83 -1.39
CA ALA A 102 34.98 -1.93 -1.97
C ALA A 102 35.93 -2.98 -2.56
N ALA A 103 36.93 -2.54 -3.33
CA ALA A 103 37.96 -3.40 -3.90
C ALA A 103 38.74 -4.17 -2.82
N GLU A 104 39.19 -3.50 -1.76
CA GLU A 104 39.89 -4.11 -0.63
C GLU A 104 39.04 -5.21 0.03
N TRP A 105 37.76 -4.93 0.27
CA TRP A 105 36.87 -5.90 0.89
C TRP A 105 36.56 -7.10 -0.01
N LEU A 106 36.31 -6.85 -1.30
CA LEU A 106 36.05 -7.90 -2.30
C LEU A 106 37.27 -8.80 -2.48
N ALA A 107 38.48 -8.23 -2.57
CA ALA A 107 39.72 -8.99 -2.65
C ALA A 107 39.94 -9.86 -1.39
N GLY A 108 39.67 -9.29 -0.21
CA GLY A 108 39.73 -10.05 1.05
C GLY A 108 38.73 -11.21 1.11
N ARG A 109 37.56 -11.08 0.45
CA ARG A 109 36.58 -12.17 0.34
C ARG A 109 36.98 -13.22 -0.67
N ALA A 110 37.45 -12.83 -1.86
CA ALA A 110 37.98 -13.76 -2.85
C ALA A 110 39.13 -14.61 -2.27
N ALA A 111 40.02 -14.00 -1.48
CA ALA A 111 41.09 -14.70 -0.77
C ALA A 111 40.57 -15.69 0.28
N LYS A 112 39.50 -15.35 1.02
CA LYS A 112 38.86 -16.27 1.98
C LYS A 112 38.12 -17.42 1.30
N ALA A 113 37.48 -17.17 0.16
CA ALA A 113 36.79 -18.21 -0.61
C ALA A 113 37.78 -19.18 -1.28
N ALA A 114 38.96 -18.70 -1.68
CA ALA A 114 40.04 -19.52 -2.24
C ALA A 114 40.88 -20.25 -1.17
N ALA A 115 40.78 -19.86 0.10
CA ALA A 115 41.49 -20.52 1.19
C ALA A 115 40.85 -21.90 1.48
N PRO A 116 41.64 -22.99 1.59
CA PRO A 116 41.11 -24.29 1.98
C PRO A 116 40.41 -24.18 3.34
N PRO A 117 39.25 -24.84 3.54
CA PRO A 117 38.58 -24.81 4.82
C PRO A 117 39.55 -25.31 5.91
N GLN A 118 39.83 -24.47 6.90
CA GLN A 118 40.57 -24.89 8.08
C GLN A 118 39.75 -25.96 8.78
N ALA A 119 40.25 -27.20 8.78
CA ALA A 119 39.66 -28.31 9.49
C ALA A 119 39.61 -27.96 10.98
N LYS A 120 38.44 -27.51 11.46
CA LYS A 120 38.15 -27.53 12.89
C LYS A 120 38.18 -29.00 13.30
N THR A 121 38.91 -29.31 14.36
CA THR A 121 38.98 -30.64 14.96
C THR A 121 37.56 -31.15 15.19
N SER A 122 37.14 -32.14 14.40
CA SER A 122 35.83 -32.78 14.54
C SER A 122 35.82 -33.52 15.87
N ASN A 123 35.13 -32.99 16.88
CA ASN A 123 34.78 -33.74 18.08
C ASN A 123 33.68 -34.74 17.71
N THR A 124 34.06 -35.82 17.02
CA THR A 124 33.16 -36.96 16.80
C THR A 124 32.85 -37.56 18.17
N PRO A 125 31.58 -37.61 18.59
CA PRO A 125 31.22 -38.20 19.88
C PRO A 125 31.69 -39.65 19.95
N SER A 126 32.20 -40.08 21.10
CA SER A 126 32.60 -41.48 21.27
C SER A 126 31.39 -42.41 21.08
N PRO A 127 31.57 -43.66 20.63
CA PRO A 127 30.47 -44.63 20.50
C PRO A 127 29.66 -44.80 21.80
N ALA A 128 30.35 -44.77 22.95
CA ALA A 128 29.70 -44.82 24.27
C ALA A 128 28.80 -43.60 24.54
N THR A 129 29.19 -42.41 24.08
CA THR A 129 28.37 -41.19 24.20
C THR A 129 27.12 -41.26 23.31
N VAL A 130 27.24 -41.83 22.11
CA VAL A 130 26.11 -42.05 21.20
C VAL A 130 25.11 -43.04 21.81
N GLU A 131 25.60 -44.15 22.35
CA GLU A 131 24.74 -45.16 22.99
C GLU A 131 24.08 -44.65 24.27
N GLN A 132 24.81 -43.89 25.11
CA GLN A 132 24.23 -43.27 26.30
C GLN A 132 23.11 -42.29 25.95
N ARG A 133 23.29 -41.49 24.88
CA ARG A 133 22.24 -40.63 24.36
C ARG A 133 21.04 -41.45 23.88
N ARG A 134 21.29 -42.51 23.12
CA ARG A 134 20.23 -43.41 22.64
C ARG A 134 19.40 -43.96 23.79
N ALA A 135 20.04 -44.46 24.85
CA ALA A 135 19.36 -44.98 26.03
C ALA A 135 18.51 -43.91 26.74
N ARG A 136 19.02 -42.67 26.90
CA ARG A 136 18.25 -41.56 27.49
C ARG A 136 17.03 -41.19 26.65
N VAL A 137 17.19 -41.11 25.33
CA VAL A 137 16.08 -40.87 24.41
C VAL A 137 15.03 -41.98 24.53
N SER A 138 15.44 -43.25 24.46
CA SER A 138 14.51 -44.38 24.57
C SER A 138 13.71 -44.38 25.88
N ALA A 139 14.36 -44.07 27.00
CA ALA A 139 13.70 -43.94 28.30
C ALA A 139 12.68 -42.79 28.30
N GLY A 140 13.07 -41.61 27.79
CA GLY A 140 12.15 -40.47 27.67
C GLY A 140 10.95 -40.73 26.76
N LEU A 141 11.16 -41.40 25.62
CA LEU A 141 10.08 -41.79 24.71
C LEU A 141 9.11 -42.81 25.33
N THR A 142 9.60 -43.68 26.22
CA THR A 142 8.75 -44.60 26.98
C THR A 142 7.87 -43.84 27.97
N GLU A 143 8.42 -42.84 28.69
CA GLU A 143 7.63 -41.97 29.55
C GLU A 143 6.60 -41.14 28.76
N LEU A 144 6.98 -40.65 27.58
CA LEU A 144 6.08 -39.92 26.69
C LEU A 144 4.90 -40.80 26.25
N GLU A 145 5.16 -42.05 25.88
CA GLU A 145 4.08 -42.98 25.49
C GLU A 145 3.08 -43.18 26.61
N VAL A 146 3.55 -43.43 27.84
CA VAL A 146 2.69 -43.57 29.03
C VAL A 146 1.86 -42.31 29.26
N TRP A 147 2.48 -41.14 29.11
CA TRP A 147 1.76 -39.87 29.25
C TRP A 147 0.70 -39.71 28.16
N LEU A 148 1.03 -39.96 26.89
CA LEU A 148 0.11 -39.87 25.75
C LEU A 148 -1.08 -40.82 25.91
N THR A 149 -0.83 -42.09 26.28
CA THR A 149 -1.90 -43.07 26.46
C THR A 149 -2.77 -42.74 27.65
N ASP A 150 -2.22 -42.19 28.74
CA ASP A 150 -3.00 -41.72 29.88
C ASP A 150 -3.92 -40.54 29.51
N GLN A 151 -3.44 -39.61 28.68
CA GLN A 151 -4.26 -38.49 28.18
C GLN A 151 -5.46 -39.02 27.36
N ILE A 152 -5.21 -39.98 26.46
CA ILE A 152 -6.23 -40.58 25.60
C ILE A 152 -7.20 -41.47 26.41
N ARG A 153 -6.71 -42.18 27.41
CA ARG A 153 -7.52 -43.05 28.27
C ARG A 153 -8.47 -42.23 29.14
N THR A 154 -7.97 -41.16 29.75
CA THR A 154 -8.73 -40.23 30.59
C THR A 154 -9.72 -39.39 29.77
N GLY A 155 -9.31 -39.00 28.55
CA GLY A 155 -10.10 -38.22 27.60
C GLY A 155 -9.69 -36.75 27.57
N LEU A 156 -9.49 -36.21 26.37
CA LEU A 156 -8.94 -34.86 26.12
C LEU A 156 -9.78 -33.72 26.75
N ALA A 157 -11.07 -33.96 27.03
CA ALA A 157 -11.93 -32.99 27.69
C ALA A 157 -11.63 -32.84 29.19
N GLN A 158 -11.10 -33.90 29.83
CA GLN A 158 -10.88 -33.98 31.27
C GLN A 158 -9.40 -33.83 31.66
N THR A 159 -8.49 -33.98 30.71
CA THR A 159 -7.05 -33.82 30.91
C THR A 159 -6.65 -32.37 31.19
N ASP A 160 -5.62 -32.18 32.03
CA ASP A 160 -5.01 -30.87 32.24
C ASP A 160 -4.28 -30.41 30.98
N ARG A 161 -4.75 -29.31 30.38
CA ARG A 161 -4.22 -28.71 29.16
C ARG A 161 -3.49 -27.39 29.45
N SER A 162 -3.16 -27.13 30.71
CA SER A 162 -2.41 -25.95 31.11
C SER A 162 -1.00 -25.94 30.51
N PHE A 163 -0.46 -24.74 30.30
CA PHE A 163 0.93 -24.58 29.87
C PHE A 163 1.90 -25.35 30.80
N ALA A 164 1.63 -25.35 32.12
CA ALA A 164 2.45 -26.06 33.09
C ALA A 164 2.46 -27.59 32.89
N ALA A 165 1.31 -28.19 32.53
CA ALA A 165 1.22 -29.62 32.26
C ALA A 165 2.07 -30.02 31.04
N PHE A 166 1.97 -29.26 29.94
CA PHE A 166 2.79 -29.49 28.75
C PHE A 166 4.28 -29.19 28.98
N GLU A 167 4.61 -28.14 29.73
CA GLU A 167 6.00 -27.82 30.05
C GLU A 167 6.65 -28.90 30.93
N ALA A 168 5.91 -29.50 31.85
CA ALA A 168 6.42 -30.58 32.69
C ALA A 168 6.88 -31.80 31.87
N ILE A 169 6.13 -32.20 30.84
CA ILE A 169 6.55 -33.30 29.94
C ILE A 169 7.62 -32.83 28.94
N ALA A 170 7.55 -31.61 28.44
CA ALA A 170 8.56 -31.04 27.54
C ALA A 170 9.94 -30.95 28.21
N ALA A 171 10.01 -30.54 29.47
CA ALA A 171 11.26 -30.49 30.25
C ALA A 171 11.90 -31.89 30.35
N ARG A 172 11.11 -32.93 30.60
CA ARG A 172 11.60 -34.32 30.59
C ARG A 172 12.14 -34.74 29.22
N MET A 173 11.54 -34.28 28.13
CA MET A 173 12.05 -34.54 26.78
C MET A 173 13.38 -33.84 26.51
N VAL A 174 13.60 -32.65 27.07
CA VAL A 174 14.91 -31.97 27.05
C VAL A 174 15.95 -32.80 27.82
N ASP A 175 15.63 -33.25 29.03
CA ASP A 175 16.51 -34.09 29.85
C ASP A 175 16.84 -35.43 29.17
N ALA A 176 15.86 -36.00 28.46
CA ALA A 176 16.00 -37.20 27.65
C ALA A 176 16.79 -36.98 26.34
N GLN A 177 17.20 -35.74 26.03
CA GLN A 177 17.91 -35.36 24.80
C GLN A 177 17.09 -35.51 23.51
N ALA A 178 15.77 -35.30 23.61
CA ALA A 178 14.79 -35.26 22.51
C ALA A 178 14.20 -33.84 22.31
N PRO A 179 15.03 -32.84 21.94
CA PRO A 179 14.64 -31.43 21.96
C PRO A 179 13.51 -31.07 20.98
N ARG A 180 13.39 -31.76 19.83
CA ARG A 180 12.32 -31.45 18.86
C ARG A 180 10.95 -31.93 19.31
N ILE A 181 10.91 -32.97 20.14
CA ILE A 181 9.67 -33.42 20.78
C ILE A 181 9.27 -32.44 21.87
N ALA A 182 10.23 -31.95 22.67
CA ALA A 182 9.98 -30.90 23.65
C ALA A 182 9.41 -29.63 22.97
N GLU A 183 9.99 -29.21 21.85
CA GLU A 183 9.52 -28.10 21.04
C GLU A 183 8.10 -28.33 20.50
N ALA A 184 7.80 -29.53 20.01
CA ALA A 184 6.45 -29.89 19.57
C ALA A 184 5.43 -29.78 20.70
N LEU A 185 5.75 -30.27 21.91
CA LEU A 185 4.88 -30.19 23.09
C LEU A 185 4.67 -28.75 23.55
N ARG A 186 5.70 -27.89 23.52
CA ARG A 186 5.61 -26.47 23.90
C ARG A 186 4.72 -25.62 23.00
N ARG A 187 4.53 -26.03 21.74
CA ARG A 187 3.62 -25.33 20.81
C ARG A 187 2.14 -25.63 21.05
N LEU A 188 1.81 -26.76 21.68
CA LEU A 188 0.43 -27.22 21.82
C LEU A 188 -0.45 -26.30 22.70
N PRO A 189 -0.01 -25.79 23.87
CA PRO A 189 -0.85 -24.95 24.72
C PRO A 189 -1.41 -23.72 24.00
N ALA A 190 -0.56 -23.00 23.27
CA ALA A 190 -0.97 -21.82 22.52
C ALA A 190 -1.99 -22.20 21.43
N ALA A 191 -1.70 -23.24 20.64
CA ALA A 191 -2.59 -23.71 19.59
C ALA A 191 -3.97 -24.16 20.12
N VAL A 192 -4.01 -24.80 21.30
CA VAL A 192 -5.26 -25.25 21.94
C VAL A 192 -6.14 -24.08 22.35
N VAL A 193 -5.54 -22.98 22.81
CA VAL A 193 -6.28 -21.78 23.23
C VAL A 193 -6.79 -20.99 22.02
N THR A 194 -6.03 -20.94 20.92
CA THR A 194 -6.35 -20.10 19.77
C THR A 194 -7.25 -20.77 18.71
N THR A 195 -7.47 -22.08 18.80
CA THR A 195 -8.12 -22.85 17.73
C THR A 195 -9.45 -23.46 18.20
N ALA A 196 -10.54 -23.20 17.46
CA ALA A 196 -11.86 -23.76 17.78
C ALA A 196 -11.89 -25.30 17.75
N HIS A 197 -11.12 -25.92 16.83
CA HIS A 197 -11.01 -27.36 16.64
C HIS A 197 -9.79 -27.97 17.33
N TRP A 198 -9.37 -27.41 18.47
CA TRP A 198 -8.24 -27.90 19.25
C TRP A 198 -8.21 -29.42 19.55
N PRO A 199 -9.35 -30.15 19.73
CA PRO A 199 -9.28 -31.58 20.03
C PRO A 199 -8.70 -32.40 18.87
N GLU A 200 -9.02 -32.01 17.64
CA GLU A 200 -8.48 -32.63 16.44
C GLU A 200 -6.98 -32.38 16.32
N LEU A 201 -6.55 -31.13 16.53
CA LEU A 201 -5.14 -30.74 16.51
C LEU A 201 -4.34 -31.56 17.53
N LEU A 202 -4.81 -31.66 18.77
CA LEU A 202 -4.14 -32.46 19.80
C LEU A 202 -4.09 -33.94 19.44
N LEU A 203 -5.20 -34.53 18.97
CA LEU A 203 -5.22 -35.95 18.60
C LEU A 203 -4.21 -36.25 17.48
N ARG A 204 -4.15 -35.41 16.44
CA ARG A 204 -3.18 -35.57 15.33
C ARG A 204 -1.75 -35.48 15.83
N GLU A 205 -1.43 -34.50 16.68
CA GLU A 205 -0.08 -34.34 17.22
C GLU A 205 0.29 -35.48 18.18
N TYR A 206 -0.62 -35.94 19.03
CA TYR A 206 -0.39 -37.10 19.90
C TYR A 206 -0.18 -38.38 19.10
N ALA A 207 -0.98 -38.61 18.07
CA ALA A 207 -0.84 -39.76 17.17
C ALA A 207 0.51 -39.74 16.44
N ARG A 208 0.96 -38.58 15.96
CA ARG A 208 2.26 -38.41 15.31
C ARG A 208 3.44 -38.63 16.27
N LEU A 209 3.33 -38.14 17.51
CA LEU A 209 4.33 -38.38 18.55
C LEU A 209 4.38 -39.86 18.92
N HIS A 210 3.23 -40.52 19.05
CA HIS A 210 3.15 -41.95 19.28
C HIS A 210 3.79 -42.76 18.14
N LEU A 211 3.52 -42.41 16.88
CA LEU A 211 4.17 -43.02 15.73
C LEU A 211 5.70 -42.88 15.80
N LEU A 212 6.21 -41.72 16.24
CA LEU A 212 7.65 -41.50 16.42
C LEU A 212 8.25 -42.37 17.53
N VAL A 213 7.52 -42.58 18.63
CA VAL A 213 7.91 -43.51 19.70
C VAL A 213 8.04 -44.94 19.14
N LEU A 214 7.03 -45.40 18.41
CA LEU A 214 7.03 -46.74 17.82
C LEU A 214 8.20 -46.93 16.84
N ALA A 215 8.41 -45.95 15.96
CA ALA A 215 9.47 -46.00 14.97
C ALA A 215 10.87 -45.94 15.58
N HIS A 216 11.07 -45.18 16.66
CA HIS A 216 12.35 -45.15 17.38
C HIS A 216 12.63 -46.48 18.11
N ARG A 217 11.60 -47.14 18.65
CA ARG A 217 11.73 -48.45 19.31
C ARG A 217 12.29 -49.51 18.35
N THR A 218 11.90 -49.46 17.08
CA THR A 218 12.34 -50.41 16.04
C THR A 218 13.40 -49.83 15.10
N LEU A 219 14.06 -48.74 15.48
CA LEU A 219 14.94 -47.93 14.62
C LEU A 219 15.93 -48.77 13.80
N ASP A 220 16.63 -49.73 14.42
CA ASP A 220 17.68 -50.50 13.75
C ASP A 220 17.14 -51.48 12.70
N ALA A 221 15.85 -51.80 12.73
CA ALA A 221 15.19 -52.66 11.75
C ALA A 221 14.65 -51.89 10.55
N LEU A 222 14.68 -50.55 10.58
CA LEU A 222 14.16 -49.70 9.52
C LEU A 222 15.23 -49.38 8.46
N PRO A 223 14.84 -49.06 7.22
CA PRO A 223 15.78 -48.60 6.18
C PRO A 223 16.59 -47.38 6.63
N GLU A 224 17.87 -47.33 6.28
CA GLU A 224 18.80 -46.26 6.70
C GLU A 224 18.27 -44.82 6.45
N PRO A 225 17.65 -44.50 5.29
CA PRO A 225 17.05 -43.18 5.09
C PRO A 225 15.98 -42.84 6.14
N LEU A 226 15.11 -43.80 6.46
CA LEU A 226 14.06 -43.62 7.47
C LEU A 226 14.66 -43.50 8.87
N GLN A 227 15.75 -44.22 9.18
CA GLN A 227 16.47 -44.05 10.44
C GLN A 227 16.99 -42.62 10.61
N ALA A 228 17.58 -42.05 9.55
CA ALA A 228 18.05 -40.67 9.56
C ALA A 228 16.90 -39.67 9.73
N GLY A 229 15.76 -39.92 9.09
CA GLY A 229 14.51 -39.16 9.28
C GLY A 229 14.04 -39.17 10.73
N ILE A 230 13.91 -40.34 11.35
CA ILE A 230 13.50 -40.50 12.75
C ILE A 230 14.46 -39.79 13.70
N ARG A 231 15.78 -39.94 13.49
CA ARG A 231 16.80 -39.22 14.26
C ARG A 231 16.61 -37.70 14.15
N THR A 232 16.30 -37.20 12.97
CA THR A 232 16.01 -35.77 12.75
C THR A 232 14.74 -35.31 13.48
N GLN A 233 13.68 -36.11 13.47
CA GLN A 233 12.41 -35.80 14.15
C GLN A 233 12.55 -35.82 15.68
N VAL A 234 13.43 -36.66 16.24
CA VAL A 234 13.74 -36.66 17.68
C VAL A 234 14.66 -35.48 18.06
N GLY A 235 15.55 -35.05 17.16
CA GLY A 235 16.50 -33.97 17.39
C GLY A 235 17.95 -34.41 17.64
N TYR A 236 18.36 -35.53 17.04
CA TYR A 236 19.77 -35.88 16.97
C TYR A 236 20.52 -34.87 16.07
N PRO A 237 21.67 -34.33 16.51
CA PRO A 237 22.42 -33.36 15.74
C PRO A 237 23.07 -34.04 14.55
N THR A 238 22.90 -33.45 13.36
CA THR A 238 23.67 -33.80 12.17
C THR A 238 24.71 -32.71 11.95
N GLN A 239 25.99 -33.08 11.98
CA GLN A 239 27.09 -32.12 11.82
C GLN A 239 27.16 -31.61 10.39
N ALA A 240 27.53 -30.34 10.23
CA ALA A 240 27.64 -29.68 8.94
C ALA A 240 28.62 -30.41 8.00
N GLU A 241 29.75 -30.83 8.57
CA GLU A 241 30.84 -31.51 7.87
C GLU A 241 30.42 -32.89 7.38
N ALA A 242 29.58 -33.61 8.15
CA ALA A 242 29.03 -34.90 7.74
C ALA A 242 28.12 -34.74 6.52
N VAL A 243 27.28 -33.69 6.50
CA VAL A 243 26.43 -33.39 5.33
C VAL A 243 27.28 -33.05 4.12
N LEU A 244 28.33 -32.24 4.27
CA LEU A 244 29.22 -31.88 3.17
C LEU A 244 30.06 -33.07 2.65
N ALA A 245 30.13 -34.17 3.39
CA ALA A 245 30.76 -35.41 2.94
C ALA A 245 29.80 -36.33 2.15
N GLU A 246 28.49 -36.07 2.21
CA GLU A 246 27.50 -36.78 1.37
C GLU A 246 27.72 -36.48 -0.11
N PRO A 247 27.35 -37.38 -1.04
CA PRO A 247 27.44 -37.13 -2.47
C PRO A 247 26.74 -35.84 -2.89
N ALA A 248 27.49 -34.97 -3.59
CA ALA A 248 26.97 -33.71 -4.07
C ALA A 248 26.08 -33.90 -5.31
N VAL A 249 25.02 -33.10 -5.42
CA VAL A 249 24.22 -32.96 -6.63
C VAL A 249 24.58 -31.64 -7.27
N ARG A 250 25.28 -31.68 -8.41
CA ARG A 250 25.53 -30.49 -9.22
C ARG A 250 24.36 -30.25 -10.17
N ASP A 251 23.83 -29.04 -10.16
CA ASP A 251 22.78 -28.58 -11.08
C ASP A 251 22.82 -27.05 -11.20
N ARG A 252 22.01 -26.51 -12.10
CA ARG A 252 21.64 -25.09 -12.16
C ARG A 252 20.39 -24.88 -11.32
N TRP A 253 20.58 -24.34 -10.13
CA TRP A 253 19.53 -24.19 -9.12
C TRP A 253 18.78 -22.88 -9.29
N LEU A 254 17.49 -22.97 -9.59
CA LEU A 254 16.57 -21.83 -9.65
C LEU A 254 16.18 -21.46 -8.22
N VAL A 255 16.47 -20.22 -7.80
CA VAL A 255 15.98 -19.65 -6.55
C VAL A 255 14.54 -19.20 -6.74
N LEU A 256 13.59 -20.03 -6.29
CA LEU A 256 12.18 -19.83 -6.56
C LEU A 256 11.51 -18.92 -5.53
N GLY A 257 11.95 -18.93 -4.28
CA GLY A 257 11.35 -18.11 -3.23
C GLY A 257 12.15 -18.11 -1.93
N MET A 258 11.86 -17.15 -1.06
CA MET A 258 12.54 -16.98 0.22
C MET A 258 11.54 -16.48 1.27
N ARG A 259 11.57 -17.05 2.48
CA ARG A 259 10.71 -16.62 3.59
C ARG A 259 11.49 -16.60 4.89
N VAL A 260 11.29 -15.52 5.65
CA VAL A 260 11.85 -15.36 7.01
C VAL A 260 10.72 -15.47 8.02
N SER A 261 10.86 -16.36 9.00
CA SER A 261 9.96 -16.48 10.15
C SER A 261 10.70 -16.14 11.45
N GLU A 262 9.97 -15.73 12.49
CA GLU A 262 10.50 -15.46 13.83
C GLU A 262 9.72 -16.28 14.87
N GLU A 263 10.43 -16.98 15.75
CA GLU A 263 9.87 -17.69 16.91
C GLU A 263 10.82 -17.50 18.11
N GLU A 264 10.33 -16.93 19.22
CA GLU A 264 11.13 -16.70 20.43
C GLU A 264 12.51 -16.04 20.19
N ARG A 265 12.56 -15.01 19.34
CA ARG A 265 13.80 -14.32 18.90
C ARG A 265 14.73 -15.17 18.03
N LEU A 266 14.35 -16.38 17.64
CA LEU A 266 15.02 -17.16 16.61
C LEU A 266 14.40 -16.85 15.26
N HIS A 267 15.16 -16.20 14.39
CA HIS A 267 14.79 -15.98 13.01
C HIS A 267 15.24 -17.16 12.16
N THR A 268 14.36 -17.70 11.33
CA THR A 268 14.65 -18.78 10.40
C THR A 268 14.37 -18.34 8.98
N ARG A 269 15.38 -18.40 8.11
CA ARG A 269 15.24 -18.15 6.67
C ARG A 269 15.18 -19.48 5.93
N ARG A 270 14.12 -19.67 5.16
CA ARG A 270 13.92 -20.80 4.25
C ARG A 270 14.03 -20.29 2.82
N THR A 271 14.86 -20.92 2.01
CA THR A 271 14.98 -20.62 0.58
C THR A 271 14.70 -21.89 -0.22
N TRP A 272 13.75 -21.80 -1.15
CA TRP A 272 13.35 -22.92 -2.00
C TRP A 272 14.09 -22.85 -3.32
N LEU A 273 14.69 -23.98 -3.69
CA LEU A 273 15.46 -24.16 -4.90
C LEU A 273 14.90 -25.32 -5.72
N ARG A 274 14.97 -25.21 -7.04
CA ARG A 274 14.71 -26.32 -7.94
C ARG A 274 15.83 -26.47 -8.96
N GLY A 275 16.39 -27.66 -9.06
CA GLY A 275 17.41 -27.98 -10.08
C GLY A 275 16.80 -27.97 -11.47
N ARG A 276 17.37 -27.20 -12.41
CA ARG A 276 16.85 -27.09 -13.78
C ARG A 276 17.01 -28.38 -14.56
N GLY A 277 18.14 -29.08 -14.41
CA GLY A 277 18.43 -30.32 -15.13
C GLY A 277 17.83 -31.55 -14.46
N THR A 278 17.91 -31.61 -13.13
CA THR A 278 17.47 -32.78 -12.34
C THR A 278 15.99 -32.71 -11.94
N GLY A 279 15.37 -31.52 -11.97
CA GLY A 279 14.03 -31.30 -11.42
C GLY A 279 13.94 -31.39 -9.90
N ARG A 280 15.05 -31.67 -9.20
CA ARG A 280 15.11 -31.98 -7.77
C ARG A 280 14.85 -30.74 -6.93
N TRP A 281 14.08 -30.89 -5.86
CA TRP A 281 13.85 -29.85 -4.87
C TRP A 281 14.99 -29.76 -3.85
N ALA A 282 15.27 -28.55 -3.37
CA ALA A 282 16.09 -28.31 -2.20
C ALA A 282 15.55 -27.14 -1.37
N VAL A 283 15.73 -27.22 -0.06
CA VAL A 283 15.46 -26.11 0.87
C VAL A 283 16.71 -25.82 1.67
N LEU A 284 17.16 -24.58 1.60
CA LEU A 284 18.20 -24.06 2.49
C LEU A 284 17.54 -23.48 3.74
N ILE A 285 18.07 -23.85 4.90
CA ILE A 285 17.56 -23.39 6.20
C ILE A 285 18.71 -22.73 6.96
N GLU A 286 18.53 -21.47 7.30
CA GLU A 286 19.46 -20.70 8.12
C GLU A 286 18.75 -20.17 9.36
N HIS A 287 19.49 -20.12 10.46
CA HIS A 287 18.97 -19.66 11.75
C HIS A 287 19.82 -18.49 12.25
N SER A 288 19.18 -17.50 12.87
CA SER A 288 19.83 -16.37 13.50
C SER A 288 19.10 -15.98 14.79
N PHE A 289 19.85 -15.78 15.88
CA PHE A 289 19.26 -15.45 17.19
C PHE A 289 19.32 -13.94 17.47
N GLY A 290 18.22 -13.39 18.00
CA GLY A 290 18.05 -12.01 18.43
C GLY A 290 17.76 -11.01 17.32
N THR A 291 18.33 -11.21 16.13
CA THR A 291 18.13 -10.37 14.94
C THR A 291 18.19 -11.23 13.68
N PRO A 292 17.53 -10.87 12.57
CA PRO A 292 17.51 -11.69 11.36
C PRO A 292 18.81 -11.52 10.54
N ASN A 293 19.95 -11.86 11.14
CA ASN A 293 21.27 -11.79 10.51
C ASN A 293 21.66 -13.15 9.98
N PHE A 294 21.33 -13.39 8.73
CA PHE A 294 21.72 -14.63 8.08
C PHE A 294 23.12 -14.46 7.51
N THR A 295 24.02 -15.36 7.90
CA THR A 295 25.42 -15.35 7.46
C THR A 295 25.65 -16.16 6.19
N GLY A 296 24.68 -16.97 5.77
CA GLY A 296 24.75 -17.70 4.52
C GLY A 296 24.49 -16.78 3.34
N GLU A 297 25.34 -16.93 2.34
CA GLU A 297 25.22 -16.26 1.07
C GLU A 297 24.14 -16.98 0.27
N VAL A 298 22.96 -16.38 0.09
CA VAL A 298 21.87 -16.98 -0.68
C VAL A 298 21.42 -15.98 -1.74
N PRO A 299 21.49 -16.32 -3.04
CA PRO A 299 21.05 -15.42 -4.11
C PRO A 299 19.60 -14.98 -3.96
N ALA A 300 19.26 -13.83 -4.53
CA ALA A 300 17.88 -13.34 -4.53
C ALA A 300 16.95 -14.26 -5.34
N PRO A 301 15.65 -14.38 -4.97
CA PRO A 301 14.67 -15.05 -5.81
C PRO A 301 14.69 -14.54 -7.26
N GLY A 302 14.49 -15.41 -8.25
CA GLY A 302 14.68 -15.07 -9.67
C GLY A 302 16.11 -15.27 -10.20
N SER A 303 17.05 -15.70 -9.35
CA SER A 303 18.41 -16.06 -9.76
C SER A 303 18.54 -17.57 -10.02
N GLU A 304 19.38 -17.93 -10.98
CA GLU A 304 19.87 -19.28 -11.28
C GLU A 304 21.34 -19.37 -10.88
N VAL A 305 21.75 -20.47 -10.26
CA VAL A 305 23.14 -20.70 -9.83
C VAL A 305 23.63 -22.09 -10.21
N ASP A 306 24.73 -22.19 -10.95
CA ASP A 306 25.48 -23.45 -11.13
C ASP A 306 26.26 -23.78 -9.84
N ALA A 307 25.80 -24.79 -9.12
CA ALA A 307 26.37 -25.19 -7.84
C ALA A 307 26.10 -26.64 -7.48
N GLU A 308 26.93 -27.14 -6.58
CA GLU A 308 26.76 -28.40 -5.87
C GLU A 308 25.90 -28.20 -4.61
N LEU A 309 24.96 -29.11 -4.38
CA LEU A 309 24.20 -29.21 -3.13
C LEU A 309 24.41 -30.57 -2.46
N HIS A 310 24.64 -30.53 -1.15
CA HIS A 310 24.70 -31.72 -0.31
C HIS A 310 23.45 -31.82 0.55
N TYR A 311 22.78 -32.96 0.53
CA TYR A 311 21.50 -33.15 1.20
C TYR A 311 21.69 -33.75 2.60
N TYR A 312 20.88 -33.28 3.55
CA TYR A 312 20.79 -33.94 4.85
C TYR A 312 20.21 -35.34 4.65
N PRO A 313 20.80 -36.39 5.25
CA PRO A 313 20.26 -37.75 5.16
C PRO A 313 18.83 -37.84 5.69
N GLY A 314 17.98 -38.56 4.97
CA GLY A 314 16.56 -38.73 5.29
C GLY A 314 15.84 -39.49 4.17
N PRO A 315 14.58 -39.92 4.40
CA PRO A 315 13.85 -40.73 3.43
C PRO A 315 13.34 -39.91 2.23
N ALA A 316 12.92 -38.67 2.46
CA ALA A 316 12.60 -37.68 1.43
C ALA A 316 13.50 -36.43 1.59
N PRO A 317 14.80 -36.51 1.22
CA PRO A 317 15.79 -35.50 1.58
C PRO A 317 15.56 -34.19 0.82
N LEU A 318 15.05 -33.18 1.55
CA LEU A 318 14.77 -31.84 1.03
C LEU A 318 15.76 -30.78 1.53
N ARG A 319 16.17 -30.87 2.80
CA ARG A 319 17.10 -29.90 3.38
C ARG A 319 18.49 -30.10 2.78
N ALA A 320 19.13 -29.04 2.33
CA ALA A 320 20.45 -29.09 1.73
C ALA A 320 21.41 -28.01 2.26
N ARG A 321 22.69 -28.15 1.92
CA ARG A 321 23.75 -27.15 2.11
C ARG A 321 24.46 -26.90 0.79
N TRP A 322 24.92 -25.66 0.60
CA TRP A 322 25.82 -25.32 -0.49
C TRP A 322 27.14 -26.09 -0.39
N GLY A 323 27.52 -26.73 -1.50
CA GLY A 323 28.88 -27.19 -1.79
C GLY A 323 29.63 -26.14 -2.62
N VAL A 324 30.37 -26.59 -3.63
CA VAL A 324 31.10 -25.70 -4.55
C VAL A 324 30.14 -24.95 -5.48
N ARG A 325 30.39 -23.64 -5.70
CA ARG A 325 29.72 -22.84 -6.73
C ARG A 325 30.63 -22.68 -7.94
N HIS A 326 30.06 -22.79 -9.14
CA HIS A 326 30.81 -22.77 -10.40
C HIS A 326 30.57 -21.51 -11.24
N GLY A 327 29.71 -20.59 -10.78
CA GLY A 327 29.44 -19.32 -11.45
C GLY A 327 28.78 -18.31 -10.52
N ALA A 328 28.71 -17.05 -10.98
CA ALA A 328 27.89 -16.04 -10.33
C ALA A 328 26.39 -16.31 -10.60
N PRO A 329 25.48 -15.89 -9.72
CA PRO A 329 24.05 -15.98 -9.96
C PRO A 329 23.62 -15.11 -11.14
N GLU A 330 22.85 -15.69 -12.04
CA GLU A 330 22.29 -15.03 -13.23
C GLU A 330 20.77 -14.98 -13.16
N PRO A 331 20.09 -13.95 -13.68
CA PRO A 331 18.63 -13.94 -13.73
C PRO A 331 18.12 -15.03 -14.67
N PHE A 332 17.13 -15.82 -14.25
CA PHE A 332 16.42 -16.71 -15.18
C PHE A 332 15.15 -16.05 -15.72
N THR A 333 14.86 -16.30 -16.99
CA THR A 333 13.67 -15.79 -17.69
C THR A 333 12.63 -16.87 -17.97
N THR A 334 12.99 -18.15 -17.73
CA THR A 334 12.12 -19.30 -17.96
C THR A 334 12.18 -20.24 -16.77
N VAL A 335 11.04 -20.88 -16.48
CA VAL A 335 10.92 -21.93 -15.49
C VAL A 335 10.61 -23.23 -16.23
N PRO A 336 11.23 -24.37 -15.90
CA PRO A 336 10.88 -25.65 -16.49
C PRO A 336 9.38 -25.93 -16.33
N THR A 337 8.68 -26.25 -17.42
CA THR A 337 7.29 -26.73 -17.39
C THR A 337 7.22 -27.95 -16.50
N THR A 338 6.70 -27.76 -15.29
CA THR A 338 6.64 -28.80 -14.28
C THR A 338 5.35 -28.64 -13.49
N GLY A 339 4.72 -29.78 -13.23
CA GLY A 339 3.65 -29.97 -12.26
C GLY A 339 2.28 -29.46 -12.68
N THR A 340 1.43 -30.34 -13.20
CA THR A 340 -0.02 -30.20 -13.01
C THR A 340 -0.33 -30.31 -11.51
N ILE A 341 -1.53 -29.90 -11.09
CA ILE A 341 -1.95 -30.04 -9.69
C ILE A 341 -1.89 -31.51 -9.24
N ASP A 342 -2.33 -32.44 -10.09
CA ASP A 342 -2.23 -33.89 -9.82
C ASP A 342 -0.80 -34.37 -9.62
N ALA A 343 0.14 -33.91 -10.45
CA ALA A 343 1.54 -34.29 -10.33
C ALA A 343 2.13 -33.78 -9.00
N ALA A 344 1.79 -32.55 -8.59
CA ALA A 344 2.23 -32.00 -7.32
C ALA A 344 1.67 -32.78 -6.12
N LEU A 345 0.39 -33.18 -6.16
CA LEU A 345 -0.23 -34.03 -5.15
C LEU A 345 0.39 -35.44 -5.12
N GLY A 346 0.70 -36.00 -6.29
CA GLY A 346 1.40 -37.28 -6.42
C GLY A 346 2.82 -37.25 -5.86
N GLU A 347 3.58 -36.19 -6.14
CA GLU A 347 4.91 -35.96 -5.56
C GLU A 347 4.84 -35.85 -4.02
N TYR A 348 3.83 -35.15 -3.49
CA TYR A 348 3.61 -35.08 -2.05
C TYR A 348 3.26 -36.44 -1.45
N ALA A 349 2.35 -37.19 -2.07
CA ALA A 349 1.94 -38.51 -1.58
C ALA A 349 3.12 -39.49 -1.56
N ALA A 350 3.97 -39.47 -2.59
CA ALA A 350 5.21 -40.25 -2.62
C ALA A 350 6.17 -39.84 -1.49
N ALA A 351 6.43 -38.54 -1.34
CA ALA A 351 7.30 -38.03 -0.28
C ALA A 351 6.75 -38.32 1.13
N LEU A 352 5.43 -38.30 1.31
CA LEU A 352 4.76 -38.66 2.57
C LEU A 352 4.81 -40.16 2.85
N SER A 353 4.75 -40.99 1.80
CA SER A 353 4.95 -42.44 1.93
C SER A 353 6.36 -42.77 2.40
N ASP A 354 7.36 -42.01 1.93
CA ASP A 354 8.76 -42.17 2.36
C ASP A 354 9.01 -41.57 3.77
N ASP A 355 8.44 -40.40 4.07
CA ASP A 355 8.51 -39.72 5.37
C ASP A 355 7.12 -39.45 5.98
N PRO A 356 6.60 -40.35 6.84
CA PRO A 356 5.31 -40.15 7.50
C PRO A 356 5.19 -38.87 8.35
N TRP A 357 6.33 -38.31 8.81
CA TRP A 357 6.35 -37.10 9.62
C TRP A 357 6.45 -35.81 8.81
N LEU A 358 6.57 -35.90 7.48
CA LEU A 358 6.58 -34.75 6.57
C LEU A 358 5.43 -33.82 6.93
N ARG A 359 5.63 -32.50 6.89
CA ARG A 359 4.57 -31.52 7.20
C ARG A 359 4.16 -30.70 5.98
N ALA A 360 5.11 -30.47 5.08
CA ALA A 360 4.91 -29.71 3.87
C ALA A 360 5.85 -30.24 2.78
N TRP A 361 5.47 -30.07 1.52
CA TRP A 361 6.33 -30.40 0.37
C TRP A 361 6.26 -29.29 -0.67
N PRO A 362 7.41 -28.88 -1.24
CA PRO A 362 7.40 -27.82 -2.24
C PRO A 362 6.70 -28.28 -3.52
N ALA A 363 6.01 -27.35 -4.16
CA ALA A 363 5.42 -27.56 -5.46
C ALA A 363 5.54 -26.28 -6.29
N LEU A 364 5.63 -26.47 -7.60
CA LEU A 364 5.64 -25.43 -8.61
C LEU A 364 4.45 -25.73 -9.51
N LEU A 365 3.45 -24.85 -9.49
CA LEU A 365 2.23 -24.99 -10.27
C LEU A 365 2.33 -24.02 -11.44
N THR A 366 2.26 -24.53 -12.66
CA THR A 366 2.32 -23.74 -13.88
C THR A 366 0.92 -23.51 -14.45
N GLU A 367 0.72 -22.39 -15.14
CA GLU A 367 -0.56 -22.04 -15.79
C GLU A 367 -1.79 -22.08 -14.86
N VAL A 368 -1.65 -21.60 -13.61
CA VAL A 368 -2.75 -21.55 -12.63
C VAL A 368 -3.31 -20.15 -12.43
N VAL A 369 -4.61 -20.07 -12.13
CA VAL A 369 -5.34 -18.83 -11.85
C VAL A 369 -5.88 -18.85 -10.42
N PRO A 370 -5.67 -17.81 -9.60
CA PRO A 370 -6.29 -17.71 -8.28
C PRO A 370 -7.80 -17.43 -8.38
N VAL A 371 -8.61 -18.22 -7.68
CA VAL A 371 -10.07 -18.16 -7.69
C VAL A 371 -10.60 -18.11 -6.26
N LEU A 372 -11.65 -17.31 -6.03
CA LEU A 372 -12.44 -17.34 -4.80
C LEU A 372 -13.81 -17.90 -5.13
N ASP A 373 -14.16 -19.01 -4.49
CA ASP A 373 -15.50 -19.61 -4.55
C ASP A 373 -16.08 -19.78 -3.12
N GLU A 374 -17.19 -20.50 -3.00
CA GLU A 374 -17.84 -20.79 -1.72
C GLU A 374 -16.96 -21.62 -0.75
N ARG A 375 -15.97 -22.34 -1.28
CA ARG A 375 -15.04 -23.18 -0.51
C ARG A 375 -13.78 -22.41 -0.09
N GLY A 376 -13.58 -21.20 -0.62
CA GLY A 376 -12.50 -20.30 -0.28
C GLY A 376 -11.57 -20.03 -1.46
N TRP A 377 -10.31 -19.67 -1.15
CA TRP A 377 -9.32 -19.41 -2.18
C TRP A 377 -8.77 -20.72 -2.75
N GLN A 378 -8.64 -20.80 -4.07
CA GLN A 378 -8.08 -21.93 -4.80
C GLN A 378 -7.15 -21.47 -5.93
N LEU A 379 -6.24 -22.35 -6.37
CA LEU A 379 -5.51 -22.24 -7.62
C LEU A 379 -6.12 -23.21 -8.62
N VAL A 380 -6.49 -22.71 -9.80
CA VAL A 380 -7.17 -23.49 -10.84
C VAL A 380 -6.31 -23.55 -12.08
N ASP A 381 -6.05 -24.75 -12.61
CA ASP A 381 -5.26 -24.93 -13.84
C ASP A 381 -6.09 -24.76 -15.14
N ALA A 382 -5.47 -25.08 -16.28
CA ALA A 382 -6.09 -24.93 -17.58
C ALA A 382 -7.31 -25.86 -17.77
N GLU A 383 -7.29 -27.04 -17.16
CA GLU A 383 -8.31 -28.08 -17.22
C GLU A 383 -9.46 -27.84 -16.22
N GLY A 384 -9.30 -26.88 -15.30
CA GLY A 384 -10.28 -26.57 -14.25
C GLY A 384 -10.07 -27.39 -12.98
N THR A 385 -8.97 -28.13 -12.88
CA THR A 385 -8.51 -28.80 -11.67
C THR A 385 -8.12 -27.75 -10.65
N ALA A 386 -8.55 -27.93 -9.40
CA ALA A 386 -8.42 -26.90 -8.38
C ALA A 386 -7.71 -27.40 -7.12
N LEU A 387 -6.83 -26.57 -6.58
CA LEU A 387 -6.08 -26.82 -5.35
C LEU A 387 -6.36 -25.72 -4.32
N PRO A 388 -6.86 -26.02 -3.11
CA PRO A 388 -7.21 -25.00 -2.13
C PRO A 388 -5.97 -24.34 -1.52
N LEU A 389 -6.05 -23.04 -1.23
CA LEU A 389 -5.12 -22.33 -0.36
C LEU A 389 -5.57 -22.50 1.11
N PRO A 390 -4.67 -22.34 2.09
CA PRO A 390 -5.02 -22.37 3.50
C PRO A 390 -6.13 -21.39 3.86
N ALA A 391 -7.01 -21.78 4.78
CA ALA A 391 -8.13 -20.95 5.18
C ALA A 391 -7.67 -19.62 5.80
N GLY A 392 -8.40 -18.55 5.47
CA GLY A 392 -8.12 -17.20 5.95
C GLY A 392 -6.99 -16.46 5.23
N VAL A 393 -6.29 -17.11 4.30
CA VAL A 393 -5.36 -16.45 3.38
C VAL A 393 -6.07 -15.33 2.61
N ARG A 394 -5.36 -14.20 2.47
CA ARG A 394 -5.78 -13.04 1.67
C ARG A 394 -4.77 -12.81 0.54
N PRO A 395 -4.82 -13.55 -0.58
CA PRO A 395 -3.75 -13.56 -1.57
C PRO A 395 -3.87 -12.39 -2.57
N TRP A 396 -4.20 -11.18 -2.08
CA TRP A 396 -4.51 -10.02 -2.92
C TRP A 396 -3.36 -9.60 -3.85
N ARG A 397 -2.10 -9.78 -3.43
CA ARG A 397 -0.94 -9.55 -4.31
C ARG A 397 -0.91 -10.54 -5.48
N LEU A 398 -1.13 -11.84 -5.20
CA LEU A 398 -1.21 -12.87 -6.23
C LEU A 398 -2.36 -12.61 -7.21
N ILE A 399 -3.55 -12.25 -6.71
CA ILE A 399 -4.71 -11.95 -7.55
C ILE A 399 -4.48 -10.70 -8.40
N ALA A 400 -3.81 -9.68 -7.85
CA ALA A 400 -3.47 -8.48 -8.59
C ALA A 400 -2.51 -8.79 -9.75
N ILE A 401 -1.43 -9.55 -9.48
CA ILE A 401 -0.43 -9.95 -10.48
C ILE A 401 -1.04 -10.87 -11.54
N ALA A 402 -1.81 -11.88 -11.13
CA ALA A 402 -2.44 -12.82 -12.07
C ALA A 402 -3.53 -12.15 -12.89
N GLY A 403 -4.39 -11.36 -12.23
CA GLY A 403 -5.38 -10.58 -12.96
C GLY A 403 -6.45 -11.41 -13.66
N GLY A 404 -6.64 -12.66 -13.22
CA GLY A 404 -7.46 -13.68 -13.87
C GLY A 404 -6.79 -14.39 -15.04
N HIS A 405 -5.53 -14.06 -15.36
CA HIS A 405 -4.70 -14.77 -16.34
C HIS A 405 -3.85 -15.84 -15.65
N PRO A 406 -3.45 -16.90 -16.39
CA PRO A 406 -2.56 -17.94 -15.87
C PRO A 406 -1.21 -17.37 -15.43
N VAL A 407 -0.72 -17.84 -14.28
CA VAL A 407 0.60 -17.54 -13.73
C VAL A 407 1.28 -18.81 -13.25
N THR A 408 2.60 -18.75 -13.06
CA THR A 408 3.33 -19.82 -12.37
C THR A 408 3.51 -19.44 -10.90
N VAL A 409 3.25 -20.37 -9.98
CA VAL A 409 3.30 -20.15 -8.53
C VAL A 409 4.17 -21.21 -7.88
N ALA A 410 5.18 -20.78 -7.11
CA ALA A 410 5.95 -21.66 -6.25
C ALA A 410 5.44 -21.56 -4.81
N GLY A 411 5.34 -22.69 -4.14
CA GLY A 411 4.80 -22.74 -2.77
C GLY A 411 5.03 -24.09 -2.12
N GLU A 412 4.35 -24.32 -1.00
CA GLU A 412 4.36 -25.59 -0.30
C GLU A 412 2.95 -26.16 -0.18
N TRP A 413 2.77 -27.41 -0.56
CA TRP A 413 1.57 -28.15 -0.19
C TRP A 413 1.63 -28.57 1.28
N ARG A 414 0.56 -28.29 2.01
CA ARG A 414 0.36 -28.66 3.42
C ARG A 414 -0.99 -29.38 3.58
N ALA A 415 -1.19 -29.98 4.75
CA ALA A 415 -2.44 -30.70 5.05
C ALA A 415 -3.71 -29.82 4.97
N ASP A 416 -3.53 -28.50 5.15
CA ASP A 416 -4.56 -27.46 5.16
C ASP A 416 -4.62 -26.63 3.87
N GLY A 417 -3.73 -26.86 2.90
CA GLY A 417 -3.77 -26.20 1.58
C GLY A 417 -2.39 -25.89 0.99
N PHE A 418 -2.39 -25.30 -0.22
CA PHE A 418 -1.20 -24.80 -0.90
C PHE A 418 -0.84 -23.40 -0.39
N ASP A 419 0.30 -23.29 0.29
CA ASP A 419 0.87 -22.04 0.77
C ASP A 419 1.76 -21.41 -0.32
N PRO A 420 1.27 -20.38 -1.05
CA PRO A 420 2.06 -19.74 -2.09
C PRO A 420 3.18 -18.90 -1.48
N VAL A 421 4.40 -19.03 -2.01
CA VAL A 421 5.60 -18.31 -1.58
C VAL A 421 5.95 -17.22 -2.59
N SER A 422 5.89 -17.51 -3.88
CA SER A 422 6.22 -16.55 -4.93
C SER A 422 5.40 -16.80 -6.19
N VAL A 423 5.26 -15.76 -7.01
CA VAL A 423 4.59 -15.81 -8.31
C VAL A 423 5.53 -15.34 -9.41
N PHE A 424 5.41 -15.98 -10.55
CA PHE A 424 6.19 -15.75 -11.74
C PHE A 424 5.25 -15.24 -12.82
N SER A 425 5.49 -14.02 -13.27
CA SER A 425 4.68 -13.37 -14.31
C SER A 425 5.56 -12.46 -15.14
N ALA A 426 5.40 -12.49 -16.47
CA ALA A 426 6.14 -11.65 -17.41
C ALA A 426 7.67 -11.66 -17.23
N GLY A 427 8.25 -12.80 -16.85
CA GLY A 427 9.69 -12.97 -16.64
C GLY A 427 10.23 -12.43 -15.31
N GLU A 428 9.35 -12.01 -14.39
CA GLU A 428 9.72 -11.54 -13.07
C GLU A 428 9.25 -12.48 -11.97
N VAL A 429 10.00 -12.51 -10.86
CA VAL A 429 9.63 -13.23 -9.64
C VAL A 429 9.23 -12.22 -8.59
N SER A 430 7.97 -12.28 -8.16
CA SER A 430 7.43 -11.47 -7.06
C SER A 430 7.20 -12.35 -5.83
N ASP A 431 7.71 -11.88 -4.70
CA ASP A 431 7.48 -12.49 -3.39
C ASP A 431 6.03 -12.26 -2.94
N LEU A 432 5.41 -13.30 -2.38
CA LEU A 432 4.06 -13.25 -1.85
C LEU A 432 4.11 -13.23 -0.32
N GLU A 433 3.88 -12.05 0.25
CA GLU A 433 3.52 -11.93 1.66
C GLU A 433 2.09 -12.45 1.83
N THR A 434 1.94 -13.62 2.44
CA THR A 434 0.65 -14.14 2.85
C THR A 434 0.46 -13.89 4.34
N GLU A 435 -0.45 -12.97 4.67
CA GLU A 435 -0.98 -12.87 6.03
C GLU A 435 -1.87 -14.10 6.28
N PHE A 436 -1.38 -15.04 7.08
CA PHE A 436 -2.13 -16.19 7.54
C PHE A 436 -2.73 -15.88 8.91
N PRO A 437 -4.06 -15.80 9.04
CA PRO A 437 -4.66 -16.18 10.29
C PRO A 437 -4.58 -17.71 10.38
N THR A 438 -4.13 -18.24 11.51
CA THR A 438 -4.10 -19.68 11.77
C THR A 438 -5.53 -20.19 11.96
N VAL A 439 -6.25 -20.43 10.88
CA VAL A 439 -7.60 -20.99 10.92
C VAL A 439 -7.53 -22.39 10.32
N THR A 440 -7.42 -23.40 11.17
CA THR A 440 -7.62 -24.79 10.75
C THR A 440 -9.12 -25.08 10.73
N VAL A 441 -9.63 -25.64 9.64
CA VAL A 441 -11.02 -26.10 9.54
C VAL A 441 -11.09 -27.54 10.07
N ALA A 442 -12.17 -27.90 10.78
CA ALA A 442 -12.39 -29.28 11.20
C ALA A 442 -12.40 -30.23 10.00
N THR A 443 -11.84 -31.42 10.20
CA THR A 443 -11.87 -32.50 9.22
C THR A 443 -12.96 -33.49 9.63
N PRO A 444 -14.12 -33.53 8.95
CA PRO A 444 -15.24 -34.41 9.31
C PRO A 444 -14.83 -35.89 9.42
N GLU A 445 -13.87 -36.32 8.61
CA GLU A 445 -13.35 -37.69 8.56
C GLU A 445 -12.53 -38.10 9.79
N LEU A 446 -12.25 -37.17 10.71
CA LEU A 446 -11.66 -37.44 12.02
C LEU A 446 -12.66 -37.29 13.18
N ALA A 447 -13.89 -36.83 12.91
CA ALA A 447 -14.84 -36.45 13.96
C ALA A 447 -15.17 -37.60 14.93
N GLU A 448 -15.31 -38.82 14.43
CA GLU A 448 -15.59 -40.00 15.28
C GLU A 448 -14.40 -40.35 16.19
N LEU A 449 -13.17 -40.32 15.66
CA LEU A 449 -11.95 -40.54 16.45
C LEU A 449 -11.72 -39.44 17.48
N VAL A 450 -11.98 -38.18 17.11
CA VAL A 450 -11.94 -37.02 18.02
C VAL A 450 -12.98 -37.14 19.12
N SER A 451 -14.19 -37.62 18.80
CA SER A 451 -15.24 -37.87 19.78
C SER A 451 -14.83 -38.95 20.79
N VAL A 452 -14.20 -40.03 20.33
CA VAL A 452 -13.62 -41.05 21.23
C VAL A 452 -12.51 -40.46 22.10
N ALA A 453 -11.59 -39.69 21.51
CA ALA A 453 -10.49 -39.06 22.25
C ALA A 453 -10.97 -38.03 23.28
N LEU A 454 -12.03 -37.27 22.99
CA LEU A 454 -12.63 -36.31 23.93
C LEU A 454 -13.25 -36.98 25.14
N LEU A 455 -13.98 -38.09 24.94
CA LEU A 455 -14.63 -38.85 26.01
C LEU A 455 -13.66 -39.73 26.80
N GLY A 456 -12.58 -40.18 26.15
CA GLY A 456 -11.59 -41.09 26.70
C GLY A 456 -11.91 -42.55 26.39
N THR A 457 -10.86 -43.34 26.10
CA THR A 457 -11.04 -44.75 25.72
C THR A 457 -11.51 -45.64 26.87
N ALA A 458 -11.44 -45.17 28.12
CA ALA A 458 -12.07 -45.83 29.27
C ALA A 458 -13.61 -45.80 29.23
N ARG A 459 -14.20 -44.84 28.48
CA ARG A 459 -15.66 -44.66 28.37
C ARG A 459 -16.22 -45.09 27.02
N ARG A 460 -15.44 -44.94 25.94
CA ARG A 460 -15.86 -45.28 24.57
C ARG A 460 -14.72 -45.94 23.80
N GLY A 461 -14.96 -47.12 23.23
CA GLY A 461 -14.02 -47.79 22.33
C GLY A 461 -14.12 -47.30 20.87
N ILE A 462 -13.19 -47.73 20.03
CA ILE A 462 -13.17 -47.39 18.59
C ILE A 462 -13.88 -48.44 17.71
N ASP A 463 -14.51 -49.45 18.30
CA ASP A 463 -15.04 -50.62 17.56
C ASP A 463 -16.18 -50.28 16.59
N ASN A 464 -16.86 -49.14 16.79
CA ASN A 464 -17.96 -48.66 15.93
C ASN A 464 -17.56 -47.41 15.11
N VAL A 465 -16.27 -47.17 14.91
CA VAL A 465 -15.79 -46.03 14.12
C VAL A 465 -15.72 -46.41 12.64
N HIS A 466 -16.31 -45.58 11.78
CA HIS A 466 -16.23 -45.78 10.33
C HIS A 466 -14.88 -45.28 9.80
N LEU A 467 -14.10 -46.19 9.22
CA LEU A 467 -12.79 -45.89 8.64
C LEU A 467 -12.80 -46.19 7.13
N PRO A 468 -12.00 -45.48 6.31
CA PRO A 468 -11.74 -45.88 4.94
C PRO A 468 -11.14 -47.29 4.90
N ALA A 469 -11.54 -48.12 3.93
CA ALA A 469 -11.11 -49.53 3.84
C ALA A 469 -9.57 -49.71 3.84
N ALA A 470 -8.84 -48.79 3.23
CA ALA A 470 -7.38 -48.79 3.23
C ALA A 470 -6.80 -48.61 4.66
N VAL A 471 -7.41 -47.75 5.47
CA VAL A 471 -7.02 -47.52 6.87
C VAL A 471 -7.44 -48.71 7.72
N GLU A 472 -8.66 -49.20 7.58
CA GLU A 472 -9.16 -50.37 8.31
C GLU A 472 -8.27 -51.61 8.09
N THR A 473 -7.82 -51.84 6.86
CA THR A 473 -6.91 -52.94 6.50
C THR A 473 -5.50 -52.74 7.08
N ALA A 474 -5.04 -51.49 7.17
CA ALA A 474 -3.70 -51.14 7.64
C ALA A 474 -3.60 -51.07 9.18
N VAL A 475 -4.72 -50.81 9.88
CA VAL A 475 -4.75 -50.80 11.34
C VAL A 475 -4.35 -52.21 11.83
N PRO A 476 -3.28 -52.33 12.63
CA PRO A 476 -2.88 -53.63 13.14
C PRO A 476 -4.04 -54.26 13.92
N GLN A 477 -4.50 -55.46 13.56
CA GLN A 477 -5.51 -56.21 14.31
C GLN A 477 -4.99 -56.73 15.68
N ARG A 478 -3.98 -56.08 16.26
CA ARG A 478 -3.36 -56.51 17.52
C ARG A 478 -4.29 -56.20 18.68
N SER A 479 -4.49 -57.19 19.54
CA SER A 479 -5.05 -57.06 20.89
C SER A 479 -4.15 -56.16 21.73
N GLY A 480 -4.36 -54.85 21.64
CA GLY A 480 -3.62 -53.82 22.37
C GLY A 480 -4.54 -52.99 23.26
N GLU A 481 -3.93 -52.23 24.18
CA GLU A 481 -4.62 -51.25 25.00
C GLU A 481 -5.45 -50.29 24.13
N PRO A 482 -6.72 -49.99 24.46
CA PRO A 482 -7.59 -49.16 23.63
C PRO A 482 -7.03 -47.77 23.28
N ALA A 483 -6.25 -47.15 24.18
CA ALA A 483 -5.61 -45.86 23.95
C ALA A 483 -4.55 -45.90 22.85
N VAL A 484 -3.71 -46.95 22.84
CA VAL A 484 -2.71 -47.20 21.79
C VAL A 484 -3.40 -47.42 20.45
N ARG A 485 -4.44 -48.28 20.43
CA ARG A 485 -5.24 -48.54 19.22
C ARG A 485 -5.82 -47.26 18.61
N LEU A 486 -6.31 -46.34 19.45
CA LEU A 486 -6.82 -45.05 18.97
C LEU A 486 -5.71 -44.18 18.37
N LEU A 487 -4.54 -44.09 19.00
CA LEU A 487 -3.40 -43.30 18.51
C LEU A 487 -2.86 -43.85 17.18
N GLU A 488 -2.70 -45.17 17.06
CA GLU A 488 -2.27 -45.83 15.81
C GLU A 488 -3.29 -45.60 14.68
N THR A 489 -4.59 -45.77 14.99
CA THR A 489 -5.68 -45.53 14.02
C THR A 489 -5.70 -44.06 13.58
N ALA A 490 -5.57 -43.13 14.52
CA ALA A 490 -5.52 -41.71 14.21
C ALA A 490 -4.28 -41.33 13.39
N ALA A 491 -3.13 -41.96 13.61
CA ALA A 491 -1.91 -41.73 12.82
C ALA A 491 -2.10 -42.20 11.36
N LEU A 492 -2.65 -43.41 11.16
CA LEU A 492 -2.94 -43.93 9.83
C LEU A 492 -4.01 -43.11 9.11
N GLN A 493 -5.07 -42.70 9.82
CA GLN A 493 -6.11 -41.84 9.27
C GLN A 493 -5.55 -40.45 8.91
N ASP A 494 -4.68 -39.84 9.73
CA ASP A 494 -4.00 -38.58 9.40
C ASP A 494 -3.16 -38.70 8.13
N LEU A 495 -2.36 -39.78 8.01
CA LEU A 495 -1.54 -40.04 6.83
C LEU A 495 -2.40 -40.24 5.58
N TYR A 496 -3.47 -41.04 5.68
CA TYR A 496 -4.41 -41.28 4.60
C TYR A 496 -5.07 -39.98 4.12
N LEU A 497 -5.55 -39.15 5.04
CA LEU A 497 -6.21 -37.88 4.69
C LEU A 497 -5.26 -36.84 4.11
N ARG A 498 -3.97 -36.92 4.44
CA ARG A 498 -2.94 -36.02 3.90
C ARG A 498 -2.45 -36.48 2.54
N GLY A 499 -2.09 -37.74 2.39
CA GLY A 499 -1.59 -38.31 1.13
C GLY A 499 -2.67 -38.59 0.09
N GLY A 500 -3.90 -38.87 0.52
CA GLY A 500 -5.06 -39.18 -0.33
C GLY A 500 -5.85 -37.94 -0.77
N ARG A 501 -5.25 -36.74 -0.72
CA ARG A 501 -5.90 -35.52 -1.21
C ARG A 501 -6.01 -35.58 -2.72
N LEU A 502 -7.25 -35.56 -3.22
CA LEU A 502 -7.55 -35.37 -4.62
C LEU A 502 -7.83 -33.90 -4.89
N PRO A 503 -7.49 -33.39 -6.08
CA PRO A 503 -7.84 -32.03 -6.43
C PRO A 503 -9.36 -31.87 -6.55
N GLY A 504 -9.81 -30.64 -6.31
CA GLY A 504 -11.17 -30.23 -6.61
C GLY A 504 -11.33 -29.83 -8.08
N ALA A 505 -12.48 -29.25 -8.38
CA ALA A 505 -12.73 -28.54 -9.64
C ALA A 505 -13.39 -27.21 -9.34
N ALA A 506 -12.98 -26.16 -10.05
CA ALA A 506 -13.58 -24.84 -9.95
C ALA A 506 -13.54 -24.12 -11.31
N PRO A 507 -14.56 -23.30 -11.62
CA PRO A 507 -14.55 -22.52 -12.86
C PRO A 507 -13.52 -21.40 -12.76
N LYS A 508 -12.89 -21.08 -13.90
CA LYS A 508 -11.99 -19.92 -13.99
C LYS A 508 -12.78 -18.61 -13.95
N PRO A 509 -12.22 -17.54 -13.35
CA PRO A 509 -12.87 -16.26 -13.32
C PRO A 509 -12.73 -15.57 -14.68
N GLU A 510 -13.62 -14.64 -14.98
CA GLU A 510 -13.42 -13.74 -16.11
C GLU A 510 -12.14 -12.91 -15.89
N PRO A 511 -11.14 -12.98 -16.80
CA PRO A 511 -9.91 -12.21 -16.67
C PRO A 511 -10.17 -10.72 -16.72
N ALA A 512 -9.31 -9.91 -16.10
CA ALA A 512 -9.45 -8.47 -16.26
C ALA A 512 -9.09 -8.08 -17.69
N VAL A 513 -9.86 -7.14 -18.21
CA VAL A 513 -9.59 -6.50 -19.50
C VAL A 513 -8.25 -5.77 -19.45
N ASP A 514 -7.44 -5.97 -20.48
CA ASP A 514 -6.15 -5.30 -20.61
C ASP A 514 -6.30 -3.78 -20.59
N ASP A 515 -5.42 -3.12 -19.86
CA ASP A 515 -5.34 -1.67 -19.81
C ASP A 515 -4.26 -1.18 -20.80
N PRO A 516 -4.65 -0.51 -21.91
CA PRO A 516 -3.72 -0.13 -22.97
C PRO A 516 -2.80 1.02 -22.57
N ARG A 517 -2.99 1.64 -21.40
CA ARG A 517 -2.16 2.75 -20.94
C ARG A 517 -0.75 2.27 -20.64
N ARG A 518 0.21 3.18 -20.85
CA ARG A 518 1.62 2.93 -20.53
C ARG A 518 1.76 2.64 -19.02
N PRO A 519 2.48 1.59 -18.60
CA PRO A 519 2.75 1.38 -17.19
C PRO A 519 3.59 2.53 -16.62
N LEU A 520 3.30 2.92 -15.38
CA LEU A 520 4.08 3.88 -14.62
C LEU A 520 5.54 3.37 -14.54
N PRO A 521 6.54 4.22 -14.85
CA PRO A 521 7.94 3.83 -14.73
C PRO A 521 8.24 3.28 -13.33
N ARG A 522 9.07 2.23 -13.24
CA ARG A 522 9.38 1.56 -11.97
C ARG A 522 9.86 2.54 -10.89
N PRO A 523 10.82 3.46 -11.16
CA PRO A 523 11.26 4.42 -10.14
C PRO A 523 10.09 5.25 -9.58
N ALA A 524 9.18 5.70 -10.45
CA ALA A 524 8.01 6.47 -10.05
C ALA A 524 6.97 5.63 -9.28
N ALA A 525 6.80 4.35 -9.62
CA ALA A 525 5.92 3.43 -8.89
C ALA A 525 6.44 3.14 -7.48
N ASP A 526 7.75 2.88 -7.35
CA ASP A 526 8.42 2.67 -6.07
C ASP A 526 8.39 3.93 -5.22
N ARG A 527 8.55 5.10 -5.85
CA ARG A 527 8.38 6.39 -5.17
C ARG A 527 6.96 6.62 -4.70
N LEU A 528 5.94 6.39 -5.53
CA LEU A 528 4.55 6.51 -5.11
C LEU A 528 4.25 5.59 -3.92
N SER A 529 4.71 4.34 -3.96
CA SER A 529 4.58 3.39 -2.85
C SER A 529 5.13 3.96 -1.54
N ARG A 530 6.34 4.56 -1.57
CA ARG A 530 6.94 5.24 -0.41
C ARG A 530 6.13 6.46 0.03
N LEU A 531 5.74 7.33 -0.90
CA LEU A 531 4.97 8.54 -0.60
C LEU A 531 3.63 8.20 0.08
N LEU A 532 2.96 7.13 -0.37
CA LEU A 532 1.73 6.64 0.24
C LEU A 532 1.95 6.06 1.64
N SER A 533 3.00 5.24 1.82
CA SER A 533 3.33 4.66 3.13
C SER A 533 3.70 5.72 4.17
N ASP A 534 4.43 6.75 3.76
CA ASP A 534 4.89 7.82 4.65
C ASP A 534 3.87 8.97 4.80
N LYS A 535 2.72 8.90 4.09
CA LYS A 535 1.72 9.98 4.00
C LYS A 535 2.36 11.32 3.64
N SER A 536 3.21 11.29 2.62
CA SER A 536 4.07 12.41 2.24
C SER A 536 3.24 13.65 1.84
N PRO A 537 3.66 14.86 2.25
CA PRO A 537 3.02 16.10 1.81
C PRO A 537 3.18 16.34 0.30
N PHE A 538 4.10 15.65 -0.37
CA PHE A 538 4.36 15.80 -1.81
C PHE A 538 3.41 15.00 -2.71
N LEU A 539 2.45 14.25 -2.15
CA LEU A 539 1.51 13.44 -2.94
C LEU A 539 0.69 14.28 -3.93
N SER A 540 0.21 15.45 -3.52
CA SER A 540 -0.59 16.33 -4.39
C SER A 540 0.20 16.81 -5.61
N GLU A 541 1.44 17.26 -5.39
CA GLU A 541 2.35 17.66 -6.46
C GLU A 541 2.69 16.47 -7.37
N TRP A 542 3.00 15.31 -6.78
CA TRP A 542 3.30 14.10 -7.54
C TRP A 542 2.14 13.69 -8.46
N PHE A 543 0.90 13.68 -7.95
CA PHE A 543 -0.27 13.35 -8.76
C PHE A 543 -0.53 14.39 -9.85
N SER A 544 -0.30 15.66 -9.57
CA SER A 544 -0.42 16.75 -10.56
C SER A 544 0.60 16.59 -11.67
N ALA A 545 1.86 16.30 -11.34
CA ALA A 545 2.92 16.05 -12.31
C ALA A 545 2.71 14.76 -13.12
N ALA A 546 2.15 13.72 -12.50
CA ALA A 546 1.81 12.46 -13.16
C ALA A 546 0.51 12.51 -13.98
N ALA A 547 -0.31 13.56 -13.83
CA ALA A 547 -1.60 13.69 -14.50
C ALA A 547 -1.49 13.64 -16.04
N PRO A 548 -0.60 14.41 -16.69
CA PRO A 548 -0.53 14.51 -18.16
C PRO A 548 -0.15 13.21 -18.87
N PHE A 549 0.60 12.32 -18.22
CA PHE A 549 1.12 11.09 -18.83
C PHE A 549 0.09 9.95 -18.92
N ASN A 550 -1.00 10.03 -18.16
CA ASN A 550 -2.06 9.01 -18.12
C ASN A 550 -1.54 7.56 -17.94
N PHE A 551 -0.61 7.35 -17.01
CA PHE A 551 -0.07 6.03 -16.70
C PHE A 551 -1.10 5.09 -16.05
N ARG A 552 -0.84 3.78 -16.12
CA ARG A 552 -1.44 2.76 -15.25
C ARG A 552 -0.43 2.25 -14.22
N LEU A 553 -0.87 1.81 -13.05
CA LEU A 553 0.02 1.20 -12.06
C LEU A 553 0.54 -0.17 -12.50
N PRO A 554 1.72 -0.59 -12.02
CA PRO A 554 2.07 -2.00 -11.96
C PRO A 554 0.98 -2.78 -11.19
N ASP A 555 0.69 -3.98 -11.64
CA ASP A 555 -0.45 -4.77 -11.14
C ASP A 555 -0.39 -4.98 -9.62
N VAL A 556 0.80 -5.32 -9.09
CA VAL A 556 1.02 -5.52 -7.66
C VAL A 556 0.77 -4.26 -6.81
N SER A 557 0.99 -3.08 -7.37
CA SER A 557 0.80 -1.78 -6.67
C SER A 557 -0.67 -1.41 -6.52
N CYS A 558 -1.58 -2.03 -7.28
CA CYS A 558 -3.01 -1.77 -7.20
C CYS A 558 -3.58 -2.09 -5.80
N VAL A 559 -3.05 -3.10 -5.10
CA VAL A 559 -3.52 -3.48 -3.74
C VAL A 559 -3.29 -2.34 -2.74
N GLN A 560 -2.10 -1.75 -2.74
CA GLN A 560 -1.77 -0.62 -1.88
C GLN A 560 -2.61 0.61 -2.26
N ALA A 561 -2.73 0.89 -3.55
CA ALA A 561 -3.50 2.03 -4.05
C ALA A 561 -4.98 1.95 -3.64
N LEU A 562 -5.64 0.79 -3.81
CA LEU A 562 -7.03 0.57 -3.40
C LEU A 562 -7.22 0.67 -1.88
N SER A 563 -6.27 0.15 -1.10
CA SER A 563 -6.32 0.23 0.37
C SER A 563 -6.23 1.67 0.87
N VAL A 564 -5.37 2.50 0.26
CA VAL A 564 -5.28 3.93 0.57
C VAL A 564 -6.53 4.67 0.07
N ALA A 565 -6.97 4.41 -1.16
CA ALA A 565 -8.15 5.03 -1.77
C ALA A 565 -9.44 4.77 -0.97
N ALA A 566 -9.56 3.59 -0.34
CA ALA A 566 -10.64 3.31 0.59
C ALA A 566 -10.60 4.29 1.78
N SER A 567 -9.45 4.47 2.41
CA SER A 567 -9.36 5.28 3.63
C SER A 567 -9.27 6.80 3.41
N ASP A 568 -8.73 7.25 2.28
CA ASP A 568 -8.47 8.68 2.01
C ASP A 568 -9.29 9.20 0.82
N THR A 569 -10.31 10.02 1.10
CA THR A 569 -11.19 10.63 0.09
C THR A 569 -10.49 11.62 -0.82
N ASN A 570 -9.41 12.27 -0.36
CA ASN A 570 -8.72 13.30 -1.15
C ASN A 570 -7.83 12.65 -2.21
N LEU A 571 -7.16 11.55 -1.86
CA LEU A 571 -6.27 10.84 -2.79
C LEU A 571 -7.02 9.88 -3.71
N ARG A 572 -8.24 9.48 -3.34
CA ARG A 572 -9.03 8.46 -4.04
C ARG A 572 -9.14 8.71 -5.54
N PRO A 573 -9.57 9.88 -6.06
CA PRO A 573 -9.72 10.07 -7.51
C PRO A 573 -8.42 9.81 -8.28
N HIS A 574 -7.28 10.25 -7.73
CA HIS A 574 -5.97 10.06 -8.36
C HIS A 574 -5.52 8.61 -8.35
N LEU A 575 -5.75 7.90 -7.24
CA LEU A 575 -5.40 6.49 -7.07
C LEU A 575 -6.26 5.58 -7.95
N LEU A 576 -7.58 5.82 -8.02
CA LEU A 576 -8.48 5.03 -8.87
C LEU A 576 -8.15 5.23 -10.36
N ARG A 577 -7.83 6.46 -10.78
CA ARG A 577 -7.33 6.74 -12.15
C ARG A 577 -6.11 5.88 -12.48
N LEU A 578 -5.12 5.86 -11.61
CA LEU A 578 -3.88 5.11 -11.83
C LEU A 578 -4.09 3.58 -11.75
N ALA A 579 -4.96 3.12 -10.84
CA ALA A 579 -5.27 1.69 -10.69
C ALA A 579 -6.04 1.13 -11.89
N GLY A 580 -6.86 1.94 -12.56
CA GLY A 580 -7.41 1.60 -13.86
C GLY A 580 -8.31 0.39 -13.91
N ARG A 581 -8.30 -0.30 -15.07
CA ARG A 581 -9.10 -1.51 -15.30
C ARG A 581 -8.73 -2.63 -14.34
N ARG A 582 -7.43 -2.80 -14.04
CA ARG A 582 -6.94 -3.77 -13.05
C ARG A 582 -7.49 -3.47 -11.66
N GLY A 583 -7.40 -2.22 -11.23
CA GLY A 583 -7.93 -1.75 -9.94
C GLY A 583 -9.43 -1.97 -9.82
N ARG A 584 -10.19 -1.63 -10.86
CA ARG A 584 -11.65 -1.82 -10.88
C ARG A 584 -12.03 -3.29 -10.80
N TRP A 585 -11.34 -4.15 -11.55
CA TRP A 585 -11.54 -5.59 -11.53
C TRP A 585 -11.22 -6.21 -10.16
N LEU A 586 -10.19 -5.70 -9.48
CA LEU A 586 -9.85 -6.08 -8.10
C LEU A 586 -10.89 -5.59 -7.09
N ALA A 587 -11.36 -4.34 -7.22
CA ALA A 587 -12.36 -3.76 -6.34
C ALA A 587 -13.69 -4.54 -6.39
N ALA A 588 -14.08 -5.04 -7.56
CA ALA A 588 -15.25 -5.90 -7.76
C ALA A 588 -15.20 -7.23 -6.99
N ARG A 589 -14.01 -7.67 -6.58
CA ARG A 589 -13.78 -8.98 -5.93
C ARG A 589 -13.47 -8.87 -4.45
N ASN A 590 -13.18 -7.67 -3.95
CA ASN A 590 -12.86 -7.44 -2.55
C ASN A 590 -13.97 -6.62 -1.86
N PRO A 591 -14.70 -7.20 -0.90
CA PRO A 591 -15.75 -6.48 -0.17
C PRO A 591 -15.28 -5.17 0.48
N ALA A 592 -14.01 -5.08 0.91
CA ALA A 592 -13.45 -3.87 1.51
C ALA A 592 -13.33 -2.70 0.51
N TRP A 593 -13.32 -2.99 -0.80
CA TRP A 593 -13.15 -2.03 -1.88
C TRP A 593 -14.42 -1.86 -2.73
N ALA A 594 -15.50 -2.60 -2.45
CA ALA A 594 -16.71 -2.61 -3.27
C ALA A 594 -17.30 -1.21 -3.51
N ARG A 595 -17.26 -0.34 -2.51
CA ARG A 595 -17.72 1.06 -2.64
C ARG A 595 -16.92 1.91 -3.63
N LEU A 596 -15.70 1.50 -3.97
CA LEU A 596 -14.83 2.24 -4.89
C LEU A 596 -15.20 1.98 -6.36
N ILE A 597 -15.97 0.93 -6.65
CA ILE A 597 -16.29 0.49 -8.02
C ILE A 597 -16.94 1.61 -8.83
N ASP A 598 -17.87 2.32 -8.22
CA ASP A 598 -18.63 3.41 -8.84
C ASP A 598 -17.85 4.74 -8.86
N GLU A 599 -16.69 4.79 -8.20
CA GLU A 599 -15.82 5.97 -8.13
C GLU A 599 -14.66 5.91 -9.15
N PHE A 600 -14.54 4.83 -9.93
CA PHE A 600 -13.54 4.73 -11.00
C PHE A 600 -13.90 5.65 -12.18
N PRO A 601 -12.92 6.39 -12.74
CA PRO A 601 -13.17 7.18 -13.93
C PRO A 601 -13.67 6.30 -15.09
N ALA A 602 -14.64 6.79 -15.86
CA ALA A 602 -15.07 6.13 -17.09
C ALA A 602 -13.89 6.01 -18.07
N ASP A 603 -13.83 4.88 -18.80
CA ASP A 603 -12.80 4.63 -19.81
C ASP A 603 -12.89 5.69 -20.91
N ARG A 604 -12.04 6.73 -20.85
CA ARG A 604 -11.85 7.66 -21.96
C ARG A 604 -11.16 6.92 -23.10
N LEU A 605 -11.96 6.30 -23.96
CA LEU A 605 -11.48 5.72 -25.21
C LEU A 605 -10.96 6.84 -26.11
N GLY A 606 -9.63 6.98 -26.17
CA GLY A 606 -8.90 7.47 -27.35
C GLY A 606 -9.25 8.87 -27.88
N GLN A 607 -9.01 9.93 -27.10
CA GLN A 607 -8.67 11.22 -27.70
C GLN A 607 -7.19 11.53 -27.44
N PRO A 608 -6.36 11.70 -28.47
CA PRO A 608 -5.00 12.17 -28.29
C PRO A 608 -5.03 13.58 -27.69
N ASN A 609 -4.29 13.76 -26.60
CA ASN A 609 -4.13 15.02 -25.90
C ASN A 609 -3.38 16.00 -26.82
N THR A 610 -4.09 16.90 -27.50
CA THR A 610 -3.50 17.98 -28.33
C THR A 610 -3.00 19.14 -27.46
N ALA A 611 -2.26 18.83 -26.40
CA ALA A 611 -1.58 19.80 -25.56
C ALA A 611 -0.07 19.52 -25.62
N GLY A 612 0.55 19.92 -26.73
CA GLY A 612 1.97 19.68 -26.96
C GLY A 612 2.42 19.88 -28.40
N GLN A 613 2.13 21.04 -28.99
CA GLN A 613 2.88 21.52 -30.15
C GLN A 613 3.40 22.92 -29.81
N PRO A 614 4.73 23.15 -29.82
CA PRO A 614 5.26 24.49 -29.76
C PRO A 614 4.93 25.20 -31.08
N ASP A 615 4.46 26.45 -30.96
CA ASP A 615 4.24 27.37 -32.08
C ASP A 615 5.39 27.31 -33.09
N GLN A 616 5.05 27.02 -34.35
CA GLN A 616 5.87 27.43 -35.48
C GLN A 616 5.03 28.32 -36.41
N PRO A 617 5.63 29.42 -36.91
CA PRO A 617 4.89 30.45 -37.63
C PRO A 617 4.56 30.00 -39.04
N SER A 618 3.41 30.49 -39.50
CA SER A 618 2.82 30.32 -40.81
C SER A 618 3.71 30.79 -41.97
N GLY A 619 3.80 29.95 -43.00
CA GLY A 619 4.36 30.29 -44.31
C GLY A 619 3.74 29.44 -45.43
N HIS A 620 3.03 30.09 -46.35
CA HIS A 620 2.37 29.49 -47.53
C HIS A 620 3.37 29.00 -48.59
N THR A 621 3.07 27.88 -49.30
CA THR A 621 2.72 27.82 -50.75
C THR A 621 2.77 26.39 -51.36
N HIS A 622 1.69 26.07 -52.11
CA HIS A 622 1.48 25.17 -53.27
C HIS A 622 2.27 23.86 -53.54
N GLY A 623 1.50 22.81 -53.91
CA GLY A 623 1.91 21.83 -54.94
C GLY A 623 1.19 20.46 -54.95
N ALA A 624 0.28 20.27 -55.92
CA ALA A 624 -0.24 19.06 -56.60
C ALA A 624 0.13 17.62 -56.12
N SER A 625 -0.88 16.76 -55.91
CA SER A 625 -1.32 15.63 -56.77
C SER A 625 -0.31 14.48 -56.95
N ASP A 626 -0.62 13.29 -56.44
CA ASP A 626 -0.87 12.15 -57.34
C ASP A 626 -1.58 10.97 -56.66
N LEU A 627 -2.57 10.48 -57.41
CA LEU A 627 -3.40 9.30 -57.20
C LEU A 627 -2.60 8.03 -57.53
N LEU A 628 -2.80 6.97 -56.76
CA LEU A 628 -2.80 5.60 -57.30
C LEU A 628 -3.84 4.75 -56.55
N GLU A 629 -4.75 4.18 -57.35
CA GLU A 629 -5.94 3.41 -56.99
C GLU A 629 -5.68 1.89 -56.94
N VAL A 630 -6.32 1.24 -55.95
CA VAL A 630 -7.13 -0.02 -56.04
C VAL A 630 -6.36 -1.36 -56.16
N PRO A 631 -6.88 -2.55 -55.69
CA PRO A 631 -8.24 -2.89 -55.23
C PRO A 631 -8.41 -3.61 -53.87
N ALA A 632 -9.68 -3.62 -53.46
CA ALA A 632 -10.28 -4.37 -52.36
C ALA A 632 -10.55 -5.86 -52.71
N THR A 633 -10.56 -6.71 -51.68
CA THR A 633 -11.43 -7.90 -51.64
C THR A 633 -11.89 -8.23 -50.21
N SER A 634 -13.18 -8.60 -50.13
CA SER A 634 -13.84 -9.51 -49.18
C SER A 634 -14.17 -9.05 -47.76
N GLY A 635 -15.46 -9.23 -47.41
CA GLY A 635 -15.83 -9.88 -46.16
C GLY A 635 -16.78 -9.10 -45.26
N ASP A 636 -18.03 -8.96 -45.69
CA ASP A 636 -19.14 -8.53 -44.85
C ASP A 636 -19.49 -9.63 -43.83
N VAL A 637 -19.34 -9.33 -42.54
CA VAL A 637 -19.96 -10.07 -41.42
C VAL A 637 -20.45 -9.04 -40.40
N ASP A 638 -21.75 -8.77 -40.49
CA ASP A 638 -22.71 -8.43 -39.44
C ASP A 638 -22.15 -7.71 -38.20
N ARG A 639 -22.07 -6.38 -38.29
CA ARG A 639 -21.99 -5.50 -37.11
C ARG A 639 -23.40 -5.18 -36.65
N GLY A 640 -23.82 -5.88 -35.60
CA GLY A 640 -24.92 -5.46 -34.74
C GLY A 640 -24.73 -3.99 -34.33
N ASP A 641 -25.80 -3.24 -34.53
CA ASP A 641 -25.97 -1.81 -34.31
C ASP A 641 -25.47 -1.41 -32.91
N ARG A 642 -24.28 -0.80 -32.83
CA ARG A 642 -23.83 -0.15 -31.59
C ARG A 642 -24.52 1.21 -31.54
N PRO A 643 -25.31 1.53 -30.49
CA PRO A 643 -25.93 2.84 -30.39
C PRO A 643 -24.85 3.93 -30.42
N SER A 644 -25.10 4.99 -31.19
CA SER A 644 -24.22 6.16 -31.25
C SER A 644 -23.94 6.72 -29.84
N GLY A 645 -22.76 7.30 -29.62
CA GLY A 645 -22.35 7.82 -28.30
C GLY A 645 -23.33 8.81 -27.65
N ALA A 646 -24.20 9.46 -28.44
CA ALA A 646 -25.26 10.34 -27.95
C ALA A 646 -26.42 9.59 -27.27
N VAL A 647 -26.73 8.35 -27.70
CA VAL A 647 -27.81 7.53 -27.13
C VAL A 647 -27.36 6.93 -25.78
N LEU A 648 -26.11 6.45 -25.70
CA LEU A 648 -25.50 5.98 -24.45
C LEU A 648 -25.39 7.11 -23.41
N ALA A 649 -25.13 8.35 -23.83
CA ALA A 649 -25.11 9.50 -22.93
C ALA A 649 -26.49 9.78 -22.32
N GLN A 650 -27.57 9.67 -23.10
CA GLN A 650 -28.92 9.97 -22.60
C GLN A 650 -29.47 8.87 -21.66
N GLU A 651 -29.06 7.61 -21.85
CA GLU A 651 -29.38 6.51 -20.95
C GLU A 651 -28.77 6.69 -19.55
N ILE A 652 -27.56 7.27 -19.45
CA ILE A 652 -26.92 7.57 -18.16
C ILE A 652 -27.76 8.56 -17.35
N TRP A 653 -28.31 9.62 -17.97
CA TRP A 653 -29.17 10.57 -17.27
C TRP A 653 -30.48 9.94 -16.77
N LEU A 654 -31.05 9.00 -17.54
CA LEU A 654 -32.35 8.39 -17.28
C LEU A 654 -32.29 7.21 -16.31
N PHE A 655 -31.21 6.41 -16.36
CA PHE A 655 -31.11 5.13 -15.64
C PHE A 655 -29.85 4.98 -14.80
N GLY A 656 -28.90 5.92 -14.88
CA GLY A 656 -27.67 5.91 -14.10
C GLY A 656 -27.91 6.12 -12.60
N THR A 657 -26.95 5.68 -11.81
CA THR A 657 -26.86 5.96 -10.37
C THR A 657 -26.76 7.47 -10.11
N ALA A 658 -26.98 7.90 -8.86
CA ALA A 658 -26.87 9.31 -8.50
C ALA A 658 -25.47 9.91 -8.76
N GLY A 659 -24.40 9.11 -8.69
CA GLY A 659 -23.05 9.53 -9.06
C GLY A 659 -22.90 9.75 -10.55
N GLU A 660 -23.26 8.73 -11.35
CA GLU A 660 -23.19 8.79 -12.82
C GLU A 660 -24.02 9.93 -13.40
N ARG A 661 -25.21 10.19 -12.85
CA ARG A 661 -26.07 11.31 -13.27
C ARG A 661 -25.44 12.68 -12.97
N LYS A 662 -24.68 12.81 -11.88
CA LYS A 662 -23.96 14.06 -11.53
C LYS A 662 -22.77 14.28 -12.44
N ASP A 663 -21.98 13.25 -12.70
CA ASP A 663 -20.82 13.34 -13.59
C ASP A 663 -21.27 13.66 -15.01
N TRP A 664 -22.31 12.96 -15.49
CA TRP A 664 -22.95 13.28 -16.76
C TRP A 664 -23.46 14.73 -16.78
N PHE A 665 -24.16 15.17 -15.74
CA PHE A 665 -24.69 16.53 -15.69
C PHE A 665 -23.56 17.56 -15.72
N ALA A 666 -22.47 17.36 -14.98
CA ALA A 666 -21.31 18.25 -14.98
C ALA A 666 -20.64 18.31 -16.36
N GLU A 667 -20.47 17.17 -17.03
CA GLU A 667 -19.88 17.08 -18.37
C GLU A 667 -20.76 17.76 -19.44
N VAL A 668 -22.07 17.49 -19.42
CA VAL A 668 -23.01 18.17 -20.32
C VAL A 668 -23.11 19.65 -19.97
N ARG A 669 -23.06 20.04 -18.69
CA ARG A 669 -23.06 21.46 -18.30
C ARG A 669 -21.86 22.22 -18.84
N HIS A 670 -20.71 21.57 -18.97
CA HIS A 670 -19.50 22.14 -19.54
C HIS A 670 -19.56 22.25 -21.07
N THR A 671 -20.17 21.28 -21.74
CA THR A 671 -20.17 21.17 -23.21
C THR A 671 -21.42 21.77 -23.88
N ASP A 672 -22.59 21.56 -23.31
CA ASP A 672 -23.89 22.11 -23.73
C ASP A 672 -24.76 22.49 -22.51
N PRO A 673 -24.59 23.71 -21.97
CA PRO A 673 -25.36 24.22 -20.84
C PRO A 673 -26.88 24.14 -21.02
N ALA A 674 -27.37 24.36 -22.25
CA ALA A 674 -28.80 24.40 -22.54
C ALA A 674 -29.41 23.00 -22.45
N ALA A 675 -28.72 21.97 -22.97
CA ALA A 675 -29.14 20.59 -22.85
C ALA A 675 -29.14 20.10 -21.40
N ALA A 676 -28.11 20.44 -20.61
CA ALA A 676 -28.05 20.10 -19.18
C ALA A 676 -29.24 20.72 -18.42
N LEU A 677 -29.47 22.03 -18.61
CA LEU A 677 -30.56 22.74 -17.96
C LEU A 677 -31.94 22.18 -18.36
N ALA A 678 -32.13 21.83 -19.64
CA ALA A 678 -33.37 21.21 -20.11
C ALA A 678 -33.62 19.84 -19.44
N ALA A 679 -32.58 19.01 -19.35
CA ALA A 679 -32.64 17.70 -18.72
C ALA A 679 -33.00 17.80 -17.23
N LEU A 680 -32.33 18.68 -16.48
CA LEU A 680 -32.62 18.91 -15.07
C LEU A 680 -33.99 19.55 -14.86
N SER A 681 -34.37 20.54 -15.67
CA SER A 681 -35.68 21.21 -15.57
C SER A 681 -36.83 20.24 -15.80
N SER A 682 -36.69 19.32 -16.75
CA SER A 682 -37.68 18.27 -17.02
C SER A 682 -37.78 17.25 -15.89
N ALA A 683 -36.66 16.88 -15.28
CA ALA A 683 -36.62 15.89 -14.20
C ALA A 683 -37.02 16.49 -12.83
N TRP A 684 -36.90 17.82 -12.66
CA TRP A 684 -37.07 18.54 -11.40
C TRP A 684 -38.29 18.15 -10.55
N PRO A 685 -39.50 17.94 -11.10
CA PRO A 685 -40.67 17.56 -10.30
C PRO A 685 -40.56 16.16 -9.66
N LYS A 686 -39.74 15.28 -10.25
CA LYS A 686 -39.58 13.86 -9.85
C LYS A 686 -38.31 13.62 -9.04
N GLU A 687 -37.39 14.59 -8.97
CA GLU A 687 -36.13 14.44 -8.25
C GLU A 687 -36.31 14.42 -6.73
N SER A 688 -35.46 13.62 -6.08
CA SER A 688 -35.39 13.59 -4.61
C SER A 688 -34.64 14.80 -4.07
N GLY A 689 -35.04 15.28 -2.89
CA GLY A 689 -34.52 16.52 -2.32
C GLY A 689 -33.00 16.62 -2.10
N PRO A 690 -32.28 15.60 -1.57
CA PRO A 690 -30.82 15.64 -1.46
C PRO A 690 -30.13 15.78 -2.82
N ILE A 691 -30.59 15.00 -3.82
CA ILE A 691 -30.05 15.02 -5.18
C ILE A 691 -30.30 16.38 -5.85
N LYS A 692 -31.45 17.01 -5.62
CA LYS A 692 -31.75 18.35 -6.13
C LYS A 692 -30.70 19.39 -5.69
N ALA A 693 -30.31 19.40 -4.43
CA ALA A 693 -29.33 20.36 -3.93
C ALA A 693 -27.94 20.13 -4.56
N GLU A 694 -27.54 18.87 -4.73
CA GLU A 694 -26.28 18.50 -5.39
C GLU A 694 -26.27 18.86 -6.88
N LEU A 695 -27.34 18.57 -7.62
CA LEU A 695 -27.47 18.92 -9.04
C LEU A 695 -27.56 20.43 -9.26
N LEU A 696 -28.28 21.17 -8.40
CA LEU A 696 -28.30 22.64 -8.46
C LEU A 696 -26.90 23.22 -8.25
N ALA A 697 -26.13 22.69 -7.30
CA ALA A 697 -24.78 23.19 -7.03
C ALA A 697 -23.85 23.09 -8.24
N LEU A 698 -24.08 22.12 -9.14
CA LEU A 698 -23.32 21.98 -10.39
C LEU A 698 -23.60 23.10 -11.41
N LEU A 699 -24.72 23.84 -11.29
CA LEU A 699 -24.98 25.03 -12.11
C LEU A 699 -24.02 26.18 -11.82
N ALA A 700 -23.26 26.12 -10.71
CA ALA A 700 -22.22 27.10 -10.40
C ALA A 700 -21.16 27.23 -11.50
N ASP A 701 -20.90 26.16 -12.26
CA ASP A 701 -20.03 26.16 -13.42
C ASP A 701 -20.79 26.64 -14.66
N GLY A 702 -20.33 27.73 -15.27
CA GLY A 702 -20.96 28.37 -16.42
C GLY A 702 -22.34 29.00 -16.15
N LEU A 703 -22.66 29.31 -14.88
CA LEU A 703 -23.93 29.93 -14.42
C LEU A 703 -24.33 31.13 -15.30
N ASN A 704 -25.57 31.14 -15.79
CA ASN A 704 -26.05 32.22 -16.66
C ASN A 704 -27.56 32.48 -16.51
N SER A 705 -28.06 33.54 -17.18
CA SER A 705 -29.45 33.99 -17.08
C SER A 705 -30.52 32.93 -17.41
N ALA A 706 -30.20 31.89 -18.21
CA ALA A 706 -31.16 30.84 -18.51
C ALA A 706 -31.50 29.98 -17.27
N ASP A 707 -30.57 29.87 -16.32
CA ASP A 707 -30.72 29.07 -15.11
C ASP A 707 -31.74 29.68 -14.12
N GLU A 708 -32.01 30.98 -14.23
CA GLU A 708 -32.80 31.77 -13.27
C GLU A 708 -34.21 31.19 -13.04
N ALA A 709 -34.90 30.76 -14.09
CA ALA A 709 -36.27 30.25 -13.97
C ALA A 709 -36.36 28.96 -13.14
N LEU A 710 -35.35 28.09 -13.24
CA LEU A 710 -35.27 26.88 -12.42
C LEU A 710 -34.92 27.22 -10.97
N LEU A 711 -33.99 28.16 -10.77
CA LEU A 711 -33.55 28.59 -9.43
C LEU A 711 -34.67 29.32 -8.67
N GLU A 712 -35.45 30.19 -9.32
CA GLU A 712 -36.63 30.84 -8.73
C GLU A 712 -37.69 29.82 -8.30
N ARG A 713 -37.87 28.73 -9.07
CA ARG A 713 -38.74 27.61 -8.68
C ARG A 713 -38.18 26.83 -7.49
N ALA A 714 -36.86 26.72 -7.39
CA ALA A 714 -36.20 26.01 -6.30
C ALA A 714 -36.27 26.73 -4.95
N LEU A 715 -36.51 28.05 -4.94
CA LEU A 715 -36.82 28.81 -3.71
C LEU A 715 -38.10 28.32 -3.01
N ASP A 716 -39.01 27.67 -3.73
CA ASP A 716 -40.26 27.12 -3.19
C ASP A 716 -40.14 25.65 -2.75
N ASP A 717 -38.95 25.04 -2.77
CA ASP A 717 -38.76 23.64 -2.36
C ASP A 717 -38.94 23.45 -0.84
N ARG A 718 -39.46 22.29 -0.45
CA ARG A 718 -39.74 21.96 0.96
C ARG A 718 -38.46 21.84 1.79
N ARG A 719 -37.33 21.46 1.20
CA ARG A 719 -36.07 21.32 1.95
C ARG A 719 -35.26 22.62 1.98
N GLY A 720 -34.71 22.93 3.15
CA GLY A 720 -33.91 24.13 3.36
C GLY A 720 -32.56 24.15 2.63
N ASP A 721 -31.95 22.98 2.38
CA ASP A 721 -30.70 22.87 1.60
C ASP A 721 -30.88 23.27 0.13
N VAL A 722 -31.95 22.80 -0.51
CA VAL A 722 -32.31 23.18 -1.89
C VAL A 722 -32.55 24.68 -2.03
N ARG A 723 -33.36 25.28 -1.14
CA ARG A 723 -33.63 26.73 -1.15
C ARG A 723 -32.36 27.55 -0.98
N ARG A 724 -31.47 27.13 -0.07
CA ARG A 724 -30.20 27.83 0.21
C ARG A 724 -29.25 27.79 -0.99
N THR A 725 -29.12 26.63 -1.64
CA THR A 725 -28.31 26.50 -2.87
C THR A 725 -28.88 27.40 -3.97
N ALA A 726 -30.21 27.41 -4.14
CA ALA A 726 -30.86 28.26 -5.14
C ALA A 726 -30.64 29.76 -4.89
N ALA A 727 -30.88 30.24 -3.66
CA ALA A 727 -30.66 31.64 -3.28
C ALA A 727 -29.19 32.06 -3.47
N GLY A 728 -28.24 31.19 -3.11
CA GLY A 728 -26.81 31.45 -3.29
C GLY A 728 -26.39 31.55 -4.76
N LEU A 729 -27.01 30.77 -5.65
CA LEU A 729 -26.77 30.87 -7.09
C LEU A 729 -27.47 32.10 -7.71
N LEU A 730 -28.69 32.41 -7.29
CA LEU A 730 -29.42 33.60 -7.73
C LEU A 730 -28.70 34.90 -7.35
N ALA A 731 -28.07 34.96 -6.17
CA ALA A 731 -27.24 36.08 -5.74
C ALA A 731 -26.02 36.31 -6.65
N ARG A 732 -25.51 35.25 -7.28
CA ARG A 732 -24.35 35.31 -8.21
C ARG A 732 -24.75 35.69 -9.65
N LEU A 733 -26.04 35.71 -9.97
CA LEU A 733 -26.54 36.06 -11.31
C LEU A 733 -26.72 37.57 -11.44
N PRO A 734 -25.94 38.24 -12.31
CA PRO A 734 -26.07 39.68 -12.53
C PRO A 734 -27.48 40.02 -13.03
N GLY A 735 -28.14 40.98 -12.38
CA GLY A 735 -29.46 41.46 -12.80
C GLY A 735 -30.64 40.55 -12.48
N SER A 736 -30.44 39.45 -11.72
CA SER A 736 -31.52 38.54 -11.35
C SER A 736 -32.66 39.25 -10.62
N ALA A 737 -33.89 38.78 -10.82
CA ALA A 737 -35.07 39.28 -10.11
C ALA A 737 -34.90 39.15 -8.59
N PHE A 738 -34.24 38.08 -8.14
CA PHE A 738 -33.83 37.90 -6.75
C PHE A 738 -32.89 39.02 -6.28
N GLY A 739 -31.82 39.30 -7.01
CA GLY A 739 -30.87 40.37 -6.70
C GLY A 739 -31.53 41.75 -6.65
N GLN A 740 -32.47 42.03 -7.54
CA GLN A 740 -33.27 43.26 -7.53
C GLN A 740 -34.14 43.38 -6.27
N ARG A 741 -34.75 42.28 -5.80
CA ARG A 741 -35.52 42.26 -4.55
C ARG A 741 -34.60 42.50 -3.35
N MET A 742 -33.42 41.89 -3.30
CA MET A 742 -32.44 42.11 -2.23
C MET A 742 -31.92 43.56 -2.23
N ALA A 743 -31.66 44.14 -3.41
CA ALA A 743 -31.28 45.55 -3.55
C ALA A 743 -32.38 46.50 -3.05
N ALA A 744 -33.65 46.21 -3.37
CA ALA A 744 -34.80 46.99 -2.89
C ALA A 744 -34.96 46.92 -1.37
N LEU A 745 -34.74 45.75 -0.74
CA LEU A 745 -34.73 45.62 0.71
C LEU A 745 -33.59 46.43 1.34
N LEU A 746 -32.37 46.29 0.80
CA LEU A 746 -31.19 46.95 1.33
C LEU A 746 -31.32 48.49 1.28
N THR A 747 -31.78 49.03 0.15
CA THR A 747 -32.00 50.48 -0.02
C THR A 747 -33.16 51.03 0.82
N ALA A 748 -34.12 50.18 1.19
CA ALA A 748 -35.18 50.56 2.13
C ALA A 748 -34.67 50.64 3.59
N TRP A 749 -33.67 49.83 3.94
CA TRP A 749 -33.19 49.69 5.33
C TRP A 749 -31.95 50.51 5.65
N VAL A 750 -31.11 50.83 4.66
CA VAL A 750 -29.82 51.48 4.86
C VAL A 750 -29.78 52.82 4.12
N ARG A 751 -29.40 53.87 4.83
CA ARG A 751 -29.20 55.23 4.28
C ARG A 751 -27.90 55.82 4.81
N VAL A 752 -27.31 56.73 4.05
CA VAL A 752 -26.14 57.50 4.47
C VAL A 752 -26.59 58.84 5.03
N GLY A 753 -26.25 59.12 6.29
CA GLY A 753 -26.47 60.40 6.95
C GLY A 753 -25.52 61.48 6.43
N ALA A 754 -25.90 62.76 6.61
CA ALA A 754 -25.10 63.89 6.14
C ALA A 754 -23.73 64.03 6.82
N ASP A 755 -23.53 63.36 7.96
CA ASP A 755 -22.29 63.30 8.74
C ASP A 755 -21.42 62.07 8.41
N GLY A 756 -21.80 61.27 7.41
CA GLY A 756 -21.07 60.05 7.01
C GLY A 756 -21.39 58.82 7.87
N THR A 757 -22.42 58.87 8.72
CA THR A 757 -22.92 57.71 9.46
C THR A 757 -23.90 56.87 8.62
N LEU A 758 -23.94 55.55 8.83
CA LEU A 758 -24.95 54.68 8.23
C LEU A 758 -26.17 54.57 9.15
N ASP A 759 -27.33 55.05 8.68
CA ASP A 759 -28.60 54.84 9.34
C ASP A 759 -29.20 53.49 8.91
N VAL A 760 -29.42 52.60 9.88
CA VAL A 760 -29.89 51.23 9.64
C VAL A 760 -31.22 50.98 10.36
N ALA A 761 -32.28 50.70 9.60
CA ALA A 761 -33.63 50.46 10.08
C ALA A 761 -34.19 49.12 9.54
N VAL A 762 -33.82 48.03 10.20
CA VAL A 762 -34.25 46.67 9.85
C VAL A 762 -35.53 46.31 10.62
N PRO A 763 -36.60 45.84 9.95
CA PRO A 763 -37.83 45.42 10.63
C PRO A 763 -37.59 44.15 11.47
N VAL A 764 -38.30 44.05 12.60
CA VAL A 764 -38.24 42.85 13.47
C VAL A 764 -38.88 41.64 12.78
N ASP A 765 -39.97 41.86 12.04
CA ASP A 765 -40.67 40.82 11.27
C ASP A 765 -40.41 40.97 9.77
N VAL A 766 -39.84 39.92 9.17
CA VAL A 766 -39.62 39.84 7.73
C VAL A 766 -40.87 39.34 6.99
N SER A 767 -41.13 39.93 5.82
CA SER A 767 -42.28 39.59 4.98
C SER A 767 -42.22 38.14 4.48
N ALA A 768 -43.37 37.57 4.09
CA ALA A 768 -43.42 36.22 3.52
C ALA A 768 -42.56 36.10 2.24
N ALA A 769 -42.49 37.16 1.44
CA ALA A 769 -41.63 37.22 0.25
C ALA A 769 -40.14 37.16 0.62
N ALA A 770 -39.70 37.92 1.63
CA ALA A 770 -38.32 37.88 2.10
C ALA A 770 -37.95 36.50 2.68
N ARG A 771 -38.88 35.82 3.37
CA ARG A 771 -38.66 34.45 3.87
C ARG A 771 -38.53 33.43 2.74
N ARG A 772 -39.33 33.56 1.67
CA ARG A 772 -39.20 32.74 0.45
C ARG A 772 -37.80 32.90 -0.17
N ASP A 773 -37.28 34.13 -0.18
CA ASP A 773 -35.95 34.47 -0.66
C ASP A 773 -34.81 34.08 0.31
N GLY A 774 -35.11 33.34 1.39
CA GLY A 774 -34.10 32.83 2.31
C GLY A 774 -33.70 33.80 3.44
N ILE A 775 -34.37 34.94 3.56
CA ILE A 775 -34.16 35.89 4.67
C ILE A 775 -34.95 35.41 5.88
N THR A 776 -34.28 34.74 6.83
CA THR A 776 -34.90 34.04 7.97
C THR A 776 -34.09 34.15 9.26
N ASP A 777 -34.79 34.08 10.39
CA ASP A 777 -34.25 34.06 11.76
C ASP A 777 -33.89 32.64 12.26
N GLY A 778 -34.16 31.58 11.47
CA GLY A 778 -34.09 30.17 11.87
C GLY A 778 -32.83 29.40 11.44
N THR A 779 -32.84 28.08 11.72
CA THR A 779 -31.74 27.12 11.47
C THR A 779 -31.31 26.96 10.01
N ASP A 780 -32.11 27.46 9.08
CA ASP A 780 -31.85 27.37 7.63
C ASP A 780 -30.95 28.51 7.11
N ALA A 781 -30.73 29.56 7.91
CA ALA A 781 -29.88 30.70 7.62
C ALA A 781 -28.40 30.31 7.39
N PRO A 782 -27.66 31.05 6.56
CA PRO A 782 -26.20 30.96 6.53
C PRO A 782 -25.67 31.20 7.94
N LYS A 783 -24.90 30.26 8.48
CA LYS A 783 -24.32 30.39 9.82
C LYS A 783 -23.32 31.55 9.82
N MET A 784 -23.65 32.61 10.54
CA MET A 784 -22.70 33.66 10.88
C MET A 784 -21.55 33.03 11.68
N ARG A 785 -20.31 33.49 11.45
CA ARG A 785 -19.12 32.92 12.11
C ARG A 785 -18.99 33.34 13.58
N TRP A 786 -19.91 34.20 14.02
CA TRP A 786 -20.03 34.72 15.36
C TRP A 786 -21.49 34.69 15.81
N ASN A 787 -21.67 34.58 17.12
CA ASN A 787 -23.00 34.42 17.69
C ASN A 787 -23.64 35.79 17.93
N THR A 788 -24.91 35.90 17.56
CA THR A 788 -25.80 36.98 17.95
C THR A 788 -27.16 36.38 18.27
N THR A 789 -27.85 36.92 19.27
CA THR A 789 -29.25 36.57 19.57
C THR A 789 -30.22 37.57 18.93
N ASP A 790 -29.70 38.57 18.21
CA ASP A 790 -30.47 39.64 17.58
C ASP A 790 -30.83 39.25 16.14
N SER A 791 -32.10 38.93 15.91
CA SER A 791 -32.61 38.53 14.59
C SER A 791 -32.47 39.61 13.53
N THR A 792 -32.46 40.90 13.90
CA THR A 792 -32.30 42.00 12.95
C THR A 792 -30.87 42.09 12.42
N VAL A 793 -29.88 41.71 13.22
CA VAL A 793 -28.46 41.65 12.82
C VAL A 793 -28.24 40.52 11.81
N GLN A 794 -28.85 39.37 12.05
CA GLN A 794 -28.83 38.23 11.13
C GLN A 794 -29.55 38.55 9.81
N THR A 795 -30.71 39.19 9.89
CA THR A 795 -31.51 39.63 8.73
C THR A 795 -30.72 40.62 7.86
N LEU A 796 -30.06 41.60 8.48
CA LEU A 796 -29.24 42.57 7.77
C LEU A 796 -28.08 41.89 7.02
N TYR A 797 -27.34 41.03 7.71
CA TYR A 797 -26.22 40.30 7.11
C TYR A 797 -26.64 39.47 5.89
N GLN A 798 -27.78 38.77 5.99
CA GLN A 798 -28.31 37.97 4.88
C GLN A 798 -28.63 38.83 3.66
N VAL A 799 -29.27 39.99 3.87
CA VAL A 799 -29.60 40.91 2.78
C VAL A 799 -28.35 41.56 2.18
N ILE A 800 -27.37 41.95 2.99
CA ILE A 800 -26.10 42.51 2.47
C ILE A 800 -25.35 41.46 1.65
N THR A 801 -25.32 40.20 2.10
CA THR A 801 -24.63 39.11 1.40
C THR A 801 -25.31 38.74 0.07
N ALA A 802 -26.63 38.89 -0.01
CA ALA A 802 -27.43 38.50 -1.16
C ALA A 802 -27.71 39.65 -2.16
N ALA A 803 -27.54 40.90 -1.75
CA ALA A 803 -27.74 42.06 -2.60
C ALA A 803 -26.50 42.31 -3.49
N PRO A 804 -26.70 42.64 -4.78
CA PRO A 804 -25.59 43.00 -5.67
C PRO A 804 -24.73 44.12 -5.09
N LEU A 805 -23.40 44.02 -5.15
CA LEU A 805 -22.48 45.04 -4.65
C LEU A 805 -22.72 46.41 -5.29
N SER A 806 -23.18 46.45 -6.55
CA SER A 806 -23.57 47.68 -7.24
C SER A 806 -24.71 48.45 -6.55
N THR A 807 -25.47 47.82 -5.66
CA THR A 807 -26.50 48.49 -4.84
C THR A 807 -25.88 49.58 -3.96
N TRP A 808 -24.66 49.35 -3.47
CA TRP A 808 -23.94 50.31 -2.63
C TRP A 808 -23.52 51.56 -3.40
N THR A 809 -23.36 51.50 -4.72
CA THR A 809 -23.13 52.69 -5.56
C THR A 809 -24.28 53.68 -5.42
N THR A 810 -25.53 53.18 -5.37
CA THR A 810 -26.72 54.00 -5.14
C THR A 810 -26.85 54.47 -3.70
N ILE A 811 -26.57 53.61 -2.72
CA ILE A 811 -26.68 53.95 -1.29
C ILE A 811 -25.67 55.04 -0.90
N VAL A 812 -24.43 54.92 -1.38
CA VAL A 812 -23.33 55.82 -1.07
C VAL A 812 -23.31 57.05 -1.99
N GLY A 813 -23.90 56.95 -3.19
CA GLY A 813 -24.00 58.06 -4.15
C GLY A 813 -22.67 58.38 -4.84
N THR A 814 -21.90 57.36 -5.22
CA THR A 814 -20.57 57.51 -5.86
C THR A 814 -20.51 56.82 -7.22
N SER A 815 -19.36 56.90 -7.91
CA SER A 815 -19.12 56.05 -9.09
C SER A 815 -18.83 54.60 -8.66
N PRO A 816 -19.09 53.60 -9.52
CA PRO A 816 -18.82 52.19 -9.19
C PRO A 816 -17.39 51.95 -8.69
N SER A 817 -16.38 52.55 -9.34
CA SER A 817 -14.97 52.39 -8.97
C SER A 817 -14.58 53.02 -7.63
N ALA A 818 -15.33 54.01 -7.13
CA ALA A 818 -15.09 54.66 -5.84
C ALA A 818 -15.97 54.12 -4.71
N THR A 819 -16.91 53.21 -5.04
CA THR A 819 -17.95 52.76 -4.11
C THR A 819 -17.34 52.05 -2.90
N ALA A 820 -16.45 51.09 -3.10
CA ALA A 820 -15.87 50.29 -2.02
C ALA A 820 -15.06 51.14 -1.02
N ALA A 821 -14.14 51.98 -1.52
CA ALA A 821 -13.34 52.90 -0.70
C ALA A 821 -14.22 53.87 0.11
N THR A 822 -15.25 54.43 -0.54
CA THR A 822 -16.17 55.35 0.14
C THR A 822 -17.02 54.63 1.17
N ALA A 823 -17.52 53.44 0.86
CA ALA A 823 -18.32 52.63 1.79
C ALA A 823 -17.52 52.27 3.07
N LEU A 824 -16.25 51.92 2.95
CA LEU A 824 -15.37 51.61 4.08
C LEU A 824 -15.01 52.85 4.93
N SER A 825 -15.15 54.04 4.38
CA SER A 825 -14.95 55.30 5.11
C SER A 825 -16.19 55.74 5.92
N LEU A 826 -17.35 55.08 5.72
CA LEU A 826 -18.57 55.37 6.47
C LEU A 826 -18.50 54.80 7.88
N THR A 827 -19.22 55.43 8.82
CA THR A 827 -19.31 54.95 10.21
C THR A 827 -20.59 54.13 10.40
N PRO A 828 -20.51 52.78 10.47
CA PRO A 828 -21.68 51.96 10.77
C PRO A 828 -22.08 52.06 12.25
N PRO A 829 -23.37 51.87 12.59
CA PRO A 829 -23.79 51.74 13.99
C PRO A 829 -23.07 50.56 14.64
N ALA A 830 -22.53 50.74 15.85
CA ALA A 830 -21.74 49.71 16.54
C ALA A 830 -22.44 48.34 16.62
N ARG A 831 -23.77 48.34 16.73
CA ARG A 831 -24.64 47.15 16.72
C ARG A 831 -24.52 46.32 15.43
N TYR A 832 -24.42 46.98 14.27
CA TYR A 832 -24.48 46.35 12.95
C TYR A 832 -23.12 46.30 12.22
N ALA A 833 -22.11 47.01 12.72
CA ALA A 833 -20.80 47.15 12.09
C ALA A 833 -20.22 45.82 11.59
N LYS A 834 -20.24 44.79 12.44
CA LYS A 834 -19.72 43.46 12.09
C LYS A 834 -20.54 42.75 11.01
N ALA A 835 -21.87 42.86 11.05
CA ALA A 835 -22.76 42.28 10.05
C ALA A 835 -22.60 42.94 8.68
N ILE A 836 -22.32 44.24 8.66
CA ILE A 836 -22.08 45.01 7.44
C ILE A 836 -20.75 44.60 6.80
N VAL A 837 -19.66 44.61 7.56
CA VAL A 837 -18.33 44.26 7.02
C VAL A 837 -18.26 42.79 6.59
N ASP A 838 -18.72 41.85 7.40
CA ASP A 838 -18.72 40.43 7.01
C ASP A 838 -19.66 40.18 5.81
N GLY A 839 -20.78 40.90 5.72
CA GLY A 839 -21.68 40.85 4.57
C GLY A 839 -21.02 41.35 3.29
N TRP A 840 -20.26 42.46 3.34
CA TRP A 840 -19.47 42.94 2.20
C TRP A 840 -18.41 41.93 1.76
N VAL A 841 -17.71 41.30 2.70
CA VAL A 841 -16.72 40.26 2.39
C VAL A 841 -17.40 39.09 1.68
N ASP A 842 -18.52 38.58 2.19
CA ASP A 842 -19.19 37.42 1.60
C ASP A 842 -19.83 37.74 0.25
N ALA A 843 -20.40 38.93 0.07
CA ALA A 843 -20.88 39.42 -1.23
C ALA A 843 -19.73 39.54 -2.25
N THR A 844 -18.58 40.09 -1.83
CA THR A 844 -17.36 40.19 -2.66
C THR A 844 -16.86 38.84 -3.11
N LEU A 845 -16.83 37.85 -2.22
CA LEU A 845 -16.43 36.48 -2.56
C LEU A 845 -17.42 35.78 -3.48
N ALA A 846 -18.72 36.04 -3.32
CA ALA A 846 -19.77 35.47 -4.17
C ALA A 846 -19.73 36.04 -5.60
N GLU A 847 -19.62 37.36 -5.74
CA GLU A 847 -19.57 38.07 -7.03
C GLU A 847 -18.17 38.05 -7.66
N ARG A 848 -17.14 37.70 -6.88
CA ARG A 848 -15.72 37.76 -7.26
C ARG A 848 -15.29 39.16 -7.72
N ASP A 849 -15.82 40.21 -7.09
CA ASP A 849 -15.50 41.61 -7.42
C ASP A 849 -14.09 41.98 -6.94
N THR A 850 -13.19 42.24 -7.89
CA THR A 850 -11.79 42.53 -7.60
C THR A 850 -11.57 43.92 -7.00
N SER A 851 -12.46 44.88 -7.28
CA SER A 851 -12.36 46.25 -6.77
C SER A 851 -12.70 46.31 -5.29
N TRP A 852 -13.79 45.65 -4.88
CA TRP A 852 -14.15 45.49 -3.48
C TRP A 852 -13.13 44.63 -2.73
N ALA A 853 -12.62 43.56 -3.35
CA ALA A 853 -11.60 42.71 -2.74
C ALA A 853 -10.35 43.50 -2.37
N ARG A 854 -9.87 44.39 -3.25
CA ARG A 854 -8.70 45.24 -3.01
C ARG A 854 -8.90 46.15 -1.80
N GLU A 855 -10.01 46.90 -1.77
CA GLU A 855 -10.31 47.84 -0.69
C GLU A 855 -10.57 47.13 0.64
N LEU A 856 -11.31 46.02 0.64
CA LEU A 856 -11.55 45.21 1.84
C LEU A 856 -10.26 44.57 2.36
N PHE A 857 -9.39 44.09 1.47
CA PHE A 857 -8.12 43.50 1.88
C PHE A 857 -7.18 44.56 2.50
N ALA A 858 -7.14 45.77 1.94
CA ALA A 858 -6.29 46.85 2.42
C ALA A 858 -6.80 47.51 3.71
N HIS A 859 -8.11 47.70 3.85
CA HIS A 859 -8.67 48.64 4.83
C HIS A 859 -9.70 48.06 5.79
N ALA A 860 -10.29 46.88 5.51
CA ALA A 860 -11.23 46.30 6.46
C ALA A 860 -10.49 45.84 7.71
N THR A 861 -10.93 46.26 8.90
CA THR A 861 -10.49 45.71 10.18
C THR A 861 -11.17 44.36 10.38
N PRO A 862 -10.51 43.23 10.10
CA PRO A 862 -11.21 41.96 10.07
C PRO A 862 -11.49 41.50 11.50
N THR A 863 -12.61 40.81 11.75
CA THR A 863 -12.88 40.26 13.08
C THR A 863 -11.75 39.30 13.53
N GLU A 864 -11.55 39.06 14.84
CA GLU A 864 -10.55 38.12 15.41
C GLU A 864 -10.47 36.72 14.76
N GLN A 865 -11.46 36.29 13.97
CA GLN A 865 -11.51 35.01 13.24
C GLN A 865 -11.08 35.08 11.75
N ALA A 866 -10.51 36.19 11.28
CA ALA A 866 -10.45 36.55 9.86
C ALA A 866 -9.29 36.05 8.98
N ILE A 867 -8.37 35.25 9.51
CA ILE A 867 -7.20 34.78 8.73
C ILE A 867 -7.63 34.07 7.43
N LEU A 868 -8.70 33.26 7.49
CA LEU A 868 -9.21 32.54 6.31
C LEU A 868 -9.85 33.46 5.27
N ARG A 869 -10.61 34.49 5.69
CA ARG A 869 -11.27 35.44 4.77
C ARG A 869 -10.28 36.39 4.13
N ARG A 870 -9.26 36.83 4.88
CA ARG A 870 -8.16 37.64 4.33
C ARG A 870 -7.45 36.90 3.21
N ARG A 871 -7.21 35.58 3.36
CA ARG A 871 -6.67 34.74 2.29
C ARG A 871 -7.61 34.63 1.09
N GLU A 872 -8.91 34.42 1.29
CA GLU A 872 -9.87 34.33 0.18
C GLU A 872 -9.97 35.66 -0.59
N LEU A 873 -9.98 36.80 0.09
CA LEU A 873 -9.91 38.12 -0.55
C LEU A 873 -8.59 38.30 -1.32
N PHE A 874 -7.47 37.87 -0.71
CA PHE A 874 -6.16 37.88 -1.37
C PHE A 874 -6.18 37.09 -2.69
N THR A 875 -6.88 35.94 -2.76
CA THR A 875 -6.99 35.16 -4.01
C THR A 875 -7.81 35.82 -5.13
N LEU A 876 -8.56 36.88 -4.84
CA LEU A 876 -9.29 37.67 -5.85
C LEU A 876 -8.47 38.85 -6.39
N LEU A 877 -7.37 39.23 -5.72
CA LEU A 877 -6.47 40.25 -6.22
C LEU A 877 -5.79 39.75 -7.51
N ASP A 878 -5.43 40.69 -8.38
CA ASP A 878 -4.67 40.33 -9.57
C ASP A 878 -3.29 39.77 -9.19
N THR A 879 -2.67 39.02 -10.11
CA THR A 879 -1.41 38.33 -9.82
C THR A 879 -0.28 39.31 -9.48
N ALA A 880 -0.29 40.53 -10.03
CA ALA A 880 0.72 41.54 -9.74
C ALA A 880 0.55 42.06 -8.30
N ASP A 881 -0.66 42.49 -7.93
CA ASP A 881 -1.02 42.97 -6.58
C ASP A 881 -0.72 41.89 -5.52
N ARG A 882 -0.98 40.61 -5.82
CA ARG A 882 -0.64 39.49 -4.92
C ARG A 882 0.86 39.35 -4.68
N ILE A 883 1.66 39.48 -5.74
CA ILE A 883 3.11 39.38 -5.65
C ILE A 883 3.65 40.59 -4.89
N ASP A 884 3.26 41.80 -5.29
CA ASP A 884 3.74 43.05 -4.70
C ASP A 884 3.43 43.11 -3.20
N HIS A 885 2.22 42.73 -2.78
CA HIS A 885 1.88 42.67 -1.35
C HIS A 885 2.78 41.71 -0.57
N VAL A 886 3.13 40.55 -1.14
CA VAL A 886 4.03 39.59 -0.47
C VAL A 886 5.46 40.14 -0.40
N LEU A 887 5.91 40.87 -1.43
CA LEU A 887 7.22 41.52 -1.47
C LEU A 887 7.32 42.69 -0.48
N ASP A 888 6.21 43.35 -0.16
CA ASP A 888 6.16 44.43 0.83
C ASP A 888 6.26 43.94 2.29
N LEU A 889 5.96 42.66 2.56
CA LEU A 889 6.06 42.09 3.90
C LEU A 889 7.53 41.85 4.30
N ASP A 890 7.85 42.16 5.56
CA ASP A 890 9.19 41.98 6.13
C ASP A 890 9.30 40.79 7.11
N ALA A 891 10.49 40.61 7.69
CA ALA A 891 10.76 39.51 8.60
C ALA A 891 9.98 39.58 9.94
N HIS A 892 9.33 40.71 10.26
CA HIS A 892 8.49 40.87 11.44
C HIS A 892 7.04 40.44 11.17
N GLN A 893 6.61 40.40 9.90
CA GLN A 893 5.24 40.07 9.48
C GLN A 893 5.08 38.62 8.99
N LEU A 894 5.94 37.68 9.41
CA LEU A 894 5.89 36.29 8.94
C LEU A 894 4.56 35.57 9.21
N THR A 895 3.83 35.95 10.26
CA THR A 895 2.50 35.37 10.54
C THR A 895 1.48 35.75 9.47
N GLU A 896 1.52 36.99 8.98
CA GLU A 896 0.68 37.46 7.87
C GLU A 896 1.08 36.77 6.57
N LEU A 897 2.39 36.70 6.31
CA LEU A 897 2.95 36.01 5.15
C LEU A 897 2.52 34.53 5.14
N GLN A 898 2.64 33.82 6.26
CA GLN A 898 2.20 32.43 6.39
C GLN A 898 0.69 32.26 6.13
N ALA A 899 -0.14 33.25 6.49
CA ALA A 899 -1.58 33.20 6.29
C ALA A 899 -1.98 33.32 4.81
N ILE A 900 -1.30 34.15 4.03
CA ILE A 900 -1.68 34.46 2.64
C ILE A 900 -0.96 33.61 1.59
N LEU A 901 0.24 33.09 1.88
CA LEU A 901 1.03 32.25 0.95
C LEU A 901 0.27 31.07 0.32
N PRO A 902 -0.65 30.37 1.01
CA PRO A 902 -1.45 29.32 0.37
C PRO A 902 -2.44 29.84 -0.70
N GLY A 903 -2.62 31.16 -0.84
CA GLY A 903 -3.42 31.79 -1.89
C GLY A 903 -2.61 32.19 -3.14
N LEU A 904 -1.31 31.89 -3.17
CA LEU A 904 -0.48 32.05 -4.36
C LEU A 904 -0.48 30.77 -5.20
N ASP A 905 -0.13 30.94 -6.48
CA ASP A 905 0.05 29.84 -7.41
C ASP A 905 1.23 28.93 -6.96
N HIS A 906 1.24 27.69 -7.45
CA HIS A 906 2.24 26.68 -7.10
C HIS A 906 2.93 26.14 -8.36
N PRO A 907 4.28 26.00 -8.38
CA PRO A 907 5.21 26.48 -7.35
C PRO A 907 5.12 28.01 -7.17
N TRP A 908 5.55 28.52 -6.01
CA TRP A 908 5.52 29.96 -5.77
C TRP A 908 6.34 30.69 -6.83
N PRO A 909 5.84 31.83 -7.38
CA PRO A 909 6.55 32.61 -8.38
C PRO A 909 7.97 32.98 -7.94
N ASP A 910 8.92 33.03 -8.88
CA ASP A 910 10.34 33.28 -8.60
C ASP A 910 10.60 34.52 -7.72
N PRO A 911 9.95 35.69 -7.94
CA PRO A 911 10.15 36.86 -7.07
C PRO A 911 9.76 36.60 -5.62
N VAL A 912 8.65 35.89 -5.40
CA VAL A 912 8.18 35.52 -4.07
C VAL A 912 9.12 34.51 -3.42
N ALA A 913 9.53 33.49 -4.18
CA ALA A 913 10.46 32.48 -3.70
C ALA A 913 11.79 33.12 -3.24
N ASP A 914 12.34 34.04 -4.03
CA ASP A 914 13.56 34.78 -3.72
C ASP A 914 13.42 35.63 -2.46
N HIS A 915 12.29 36.33 -2.33
CA HIS A 915 11.98 37.15 -1.15
C HIS A 915 11.89 36.31 0.11
N LEU A 916 11.22 35.15 0.07
CA LEU A 916 11.12 34.25 1.22
C LEU A 916 12.47 33.71 1.66
N VAL A 917 13.32 33.32 0.70
CA VAL A 917 14.69 32.87 1.01
C VAL A 917 15.49 33.99 1.67
N ARG A 918 15.33 35.24 1.21
CA ARG A 918 15.95 36.42 1.83
C ARG A 918 15.45 36.63 3.26
N LEU A 919 14.14 36.61 3.50
CA LEU A 919 13.55 36.80 4.83
C LEU A 919 13.98 35.71 5.82
N LEU A 920 14.00 34.45 5.39
CA LEU A 920 14.48 33.34 6.22
C LEU A 920 15.99 33.49 6.55
N SER A 921 16.80 33.94 5.59
CA SER A 921 18.22 34.23 5.81
C SER A 921 18.44 35.39 6.79
N GLU A 922 17.64 36.46 6.71
CA GLU A 922 17.67 37.58 7.67
C GLU A 922 17.31 37.14 9.08
N ARG A 923 16.31 36.26 9.20
CA ARG A 923 15.90 35.71 10.49
C ARG A 923 16.96 34.81 11.10
N ALA A 924 17.58 33.93 10.31
CA ALA A 924 18.72 33.12 10.74
C ALA A 924 19.88 33.99 11.27
N ARG A 925 20.25 35.06 10.54
CA ARG A 925 21.28 36.02 10.97
C ARG A 925 20.90 36.75 12.25
N THR A 926 19.63 37.08 12.44
CA THR A 926 19.13 37.78 13.64
C THR A 926 19.15 36.86 14.86
N THR A 927 18.71 35.60 14.72
CA THR A 927 18.79 34.58 15.77
C THR A 927 20.24 34.33 16.20
N ALA A 928 21.18 34.22 15.24
CA ALA A 928 22.59 34.03 15.54
C ALA A 928 23.19 35.19 16.39
N ARG A 929 22.69 36.42 16.22
CA ARG A 929 23.12 37.59 16.99
C ARG A 929 22.47 37.68 18.38
N LEU A 930 21.32 37.05 18.60
CA LEU A 930 20.53 37.12 19.84
C LEU A 930 20.05 35.71 20.29
N PRO A 931 20.94 34.84 20.80
CA PRO A 931 20.65 33.41 21.05
C PRO A 931 19.59 33.12 22.13
N HIS A 932 19.14 34.13 22.89
CA HIS A 932 18.22 33.98 24.03
C HIS A 932 16.88 34.71 23.84
N ALA A 933 16.64 35.34 22.68
CA ALA A 933 15.38 36.00 22.35
C ALA A 933 14.40 35.03 21.67
N GLY A 934 13.89 34.05 22.43
CA GLY A 934 12.54 33.47 22.31
C GLY A 934 12.01 32.81 21.02
N ALA A 935 12.63 32.90 19.84
CA ALA A 935 12.10 32.30 18.62
C ALA A 935 13.21 31.90 17.64
N GLY A 936 13.83 30.74 17.86
CA GLY A 936 14.69 30.09 16.85
C GLY A 936 13.88 29.48 15.71
N ALA A 937 14.52 28.72 14.81
CA ALA A 937 13.91 28.05 13.65
C ALA A 937 12.64 27.20 13.95
N TYR A 938 12.38 26.88 15.22
CA TYR A 938 11.17 26.19 15.68
C TYR A 938 9.90 27.06 15.54
N ALA A 939 10.01 28.38 15.72
CA ALA A 939 8.88 29.30 15.55
C ALA A 939 8.43 29.39 14.08
N ASP A 940 9.38 29.24 13.15
CA ASP A 940 9.14 29.36 11.71
C ASP A 940 8.97 28.00 11.02
N ARG A 941 8.79 26.92 11.80
CA ARG A 941 8.69 25.55 11.29
C ARG A 941 7.57 25.37 10.27
N ALA A 942 6.43 26.04 10.48
CA ALA A 942 5.30 25.98 9.57
C ALA A 942 5.64 26.61 8.21
N LEU A 943 6.32 27.76 8.21
CA LEU A 943 6.78 28.41 6.98
C LEU A 943 7.85 27.60 6.25
N LEU A 944 8.81 27.02 6.97
CA LEU A 944 9.82 26.10 6.40
C LEU A 944 9.19 24.84 5.79
N THR A 945 8.10 24.35 6.40
CA THR A 945 7.34 23.19 5.88
C THR A 945 6.55 23.58 4.63
N ALA A 946 5.94 24.77 4.61
CA ALA A 946 5.30 25.28 3.39
C ALA A 946 6.34 25.50 2.28
N ALA A 947 7.50 26.06 2.62
CA ALA A 947 8.60 26.29 1.69
C ALA A 947 9.12 24.98 1.06
N SER A 948 9.20 23.88 1.83
CA SER A 948 9.62 22.59 1.27
C SER A 948 8.64 22.04 0.25
N VAL A 949 7.36 22.41 0.32
CA VAL A 949 6.30 21.99 -0.61
C VAL A 949 6.12 22.95 -1.79
N HIS A 950 6.29 24.26 -1.59
CA HIS A 950 5.88 25.26 -2.57
C HIS A 950 7.03 26.02 -3.26
N LEU A 951 8.25 26.00 -2.71
CA LEU A 951 9.39 26.60 -3.41
C LEU A 951 9.69 25.83 -4.71
N PRO A 952 10.14 26.52 -5.77
CA PRO A 952 10.72 25.88 -6.94
C PRO A 952 11.87 24.94 -6.55
N SER A 953 11.81 23.69 -7.01
CA SER A 953 12.85 22.68 -6.70
C SER A 953 14.23 23.07 -7.25
N ALA A 954 14.28 23.91 -8.30
CA ALA A 954 15.50 24.49 -8.86
C ALA A 954 16.31 25.33 -7.86
N LEU A 955 15.71 25.78 -6.74
CA LEU A 955 16.41 26.52 -5.70
C LEU A 955 17.26 25.63 -4.77
N ALA A 956 17.19 24.31 -4.88
CA ALA A 956 17.92 23.39 -4.00
C ALA A 956 19.42 23.73 -3.85
N PRO A 957 20.21 23.96 -4.92
CA PRO A 957 21.63 24.30 -4.79
C PRO A 957 21.86 25.62 -4.03
N ARG A 958 20.98 26.61 -4.22
CA ARG A 958 21.07 27.90 -3.55
C ARG A 958 20.74 27.79 -2.06
N ILE A 959 19.75 26.97 -1.69
CA ILE A 959 19.45 26.69 -0.27
C ILE A 959 20.58 25.90 0.38
N THR A 960 21.23 24.98 -0.33
CA THR A 960 22.45 24.30 0.17
C THR A 960 23.55 25.31 0.48
N ALA A 961 23.86 26.22 -0.45
CA ALA A 961 24.85 27.26 -0.21
C ALA A 961 24.48 28.17 0.98
N LEU A 962 23.20 28.51 1.13
CA LEU A 962 22.71 29.25 2.29
C LEU A 962 22.92 28.46 3.59
N ALA A 963 22.62 27.17 3.62
CA ALA A 963 22.84 26.31 4.78
C ALA A 963 24.33 26.29 5.20
N ASP A 964 25.23 26.15 4.23
CA ASP A 964 26.68 26.07 4.46
C ASP A 964 27.27 27.38 5.04
N THR A 965 26.60 28.51 4.80
CA THR A 965 27.01 29.84 5.31
C THR A 965 26.27 30.28 6.58
N THR A 966 25.38 29.44 7.12
CA THR A 966 24.55 29.78 8.29
C THR A 966 25.23 29.36 9.59
N ASP A 967 25.52 30.34 10.46
CA ASP A 967 26.22 30.11 11.73
C ASP A 967 25.34 29.47 12.83
N ASP A 968 24.03 29.77 12.85
CA ASP A 968 23.12 29.22 13.85
C ASP A 968 22.85 27.73 13.59
N PRO A 969 23.13 26.82 14.56
CA PRO A 969 23.01 25.38 14.33
C PRO A 969 21.58 24.91 13.99
N ALA A 970 20.55 25.55 14.55
CA ALA A 970 19.17 25.16 14.31
C ALA A 970 18.70 25.58 12.90
N TRP A 971 19.09 26.78 12.46
CA TRP A 971 18.84 27.27 11.10
C TRP A 971 19.67 26.54 10.05
N HIS A 972 20.94 26.24 10.33
CA HIS A 972 21.80 25.40 9.48
C HIS A 972 21.12 24.05 9.21
N GLN A 973 20.65 23.37 10.25
CA GLN A 973 19.91 22.11 10.11
C GLN A 973 18.56 22.30 9.39
N ALA A 974 17.87 23.42 9.58
CA ALA A 974 16.62 23.72 8.90
C ALA A 974 16.83 23.90 7.38
N PHE A 975 17.82 24.68 6.96
CA PHE A 975 18.13 24.89 5.54
C PHE A 975 18.66 23.63 4.87
N HIS A 976 19.48 22.81 5.54
CA HIS A 976 19.86 21.52 4.98
C HIS A 976 18.67 20.58 4.77
N ARG A 977 17.70 20.56 5.70
CA ARG A 977 16.46 19.80 5.51
C ARG A 977 15.65 20.33 4.33
N LEU A 978 15.49 21.65 4.23
CA LEU A 978 14.79 22.28 3.11
C LEU A 978 15.46 21.95 1.76
N ALA A 979 16.79 22.09 1.65
CA ALA A 979 17.53 21.74 0.44
C ALA A 979 17.38 20.26 0.07
N HIS A 980 17.41 19.38 1.06
CA HIS A 980 17.18 17.96 0.88
C HIS A 980 15.78 17.68 0.32
N ASP A 981 14.75 18.27 0.93
CA ASP A 981 13.36 18.12 0.47
C ASP A 981 13.18 18.62 -0.97
N LEU A 982 13.78 19.76 -1.33
CA LEU A 982 13.73 20.29 -2.71
C LEU A 982 14.46 19.39 -3.72
N THR A 983 15.60 18.80 -3.34
CA THR A 983 16.35 17.84 -4.17
C THR A 983 15.55 16.55 -4.37
N ASP A 984 14.94 16.05 -3.29
CA ASP A 984 14.09 14.86 -3.32
C ASP A 984 12.85 15.08 -4.20
N ARG A 985 12.26 16.28 -4.16
CA ARG A 985 11.17 16.71 -5.06
C ARG A 985 11.62 16.83 -6.52
N ALA A 986 12.80 17.37 -6.80
CA ALA A 986 13.34 17.40 -8.17
C ALA A 986 13.49 16.00 -8.75
N THR A 987 14.15 15.11 -8.01
CA THR A 987 14.32 13.69 -8.37
C THR A 987 12.97 13.02 -8.61
N MET A 988 12.00 13.27 -7.73
CA MET A 988 10.64 12.74 -7.85
C MET A 988 9.96 13.11 -9.18
N LEU A 989 10.15 14.34 -9.64
CA LEU A 989 9.56 14.83 -10.90
C LEU A 989 10.29 14.30 -12.13
N GLU A 990 11.60 14.05 -12.01
CA GLU A 990 12.40 13.42 -13.07
C GLU A 990 12.01 11.96 -13.29
N GLU A 991 11.74 11.19 -12.24
CA GLU A 991 11.33 9.78 -12.32
C GLU A 991 10.02 9.54 -13.12
N LEU A 992 9.20 10.59 -13.31
CA LEU A 992 7.95 10.54 -14.09
C LEU A 992 8.17 10.69 -15.61
N ARG A 993 9.35 11.18 -16.03
CA ARG A 993 9.72 11.39 -17.44
C ARG A 993 10.38 10.13 -17.99
#